data_AF-A0AAU4KPC3-F1
#
_entry.id   AF-A0AAU4KPC3-F1
#
_cell.length_a   1.000
_cell.length_b   1.000
_cell.length_c   1.000
_cell.angle_alpha   90.00
_cell.angle_beta   90.00
_cell.angle_gamma   90.00
#
_symmetry.space_group_name_H-M   'P 1'
#
loop_
_entity.id
_entity.type
_entity.pdbx_description
1 polymer ?
#
loop_
_entity_poly.entity_id
_entity_poly.type
_entity_poly.pdbx_seq_one_letter_code
_entity_poly.pdbx_strand_id
1 'polypeptide(L)'
;MKHYTASKSRNQGRESWSVIFRHPARLDLATGKTGRRVRRGLGTSDETEATMLVEQLNTVLSTPELWEATARPNALGRFDDRVVDIFYEGLEASQVDFAQLRQDLLPLPSQDDGYRTVLLLGTTGAGKTTVVRQILGTEPTTERFPSTSTAKTTVADTELITTEEGPYRAVVTFVPRDEVIDYLTENVSEAALAAFRTRSDAEIRRRLLDHANQRFRFSYVLGRELAKDDDQDLAEDDEETFDDIDPADYGAVDLTATNAVVTAAVETVKAVVARYASTTTEAFKDIEEDERVVEELIEESLDSDLRQSDEFHAVVDSLIDEIEKRFSTLDVGELRRNRQGWPTTWSWESGDRAAFVKMVSRFSSNFAPLFGRLLTPLVNGIRVSGPFQPGWASEPVNLVLVDGEGLGHTPKSVAALSTHVATQLQSVDAIVLVDNAAQPMQAAPVAALKGIAVSGNAGKLHIVFTHFDQVKGDNLPTFTDREQHVLASVENVLKSIGDELGPAAERVLRRRIDQARYFVGGIQDQLNTKRRAGSRTIEQLNALLTLLAHPERATQAGPSRPVFNRMNLSLAVVEAAKAFHTRWRGLLGLEYNPEASKEHWTRVKALTRRLAEGWSDEYDNLKPVADLRYHLQMQVYQMLQRPERWSSGEPGEDEKQAILDALSNAITSRLVELTQRRLRDEVRHGWQDAYLQKGPGSTYVRARLIVTEVYDRGAPIPTVTASPDQNRFLHDVAEAVDEVVREFDGNLE
;
A
#
# COMPACT_ATOMS: atom_id res chain seq x y z
N MET A 1 24.70 9.05 36.22
CA MET A 1 24.36 8.81 34.79
C MET A 1 23.87 10.12 34.19
N LYS A 2 24.16 10.43 32.92
CA LYS A 2 23.47 11.53 32.24
C LYS A 2 22.12 10.98 31.79
N HIS A 3 21.03 11.58 32.28
CA HIS A 3 19.67 11.24 31.89
C HIS A 3 19.21 12.19 30.78
N TYR A 4 18.34 11.70 29.89
CA TYR A 4 17.66 12.59 28.96
C TYR A 4 16.69 13.49 29.72
N THR A 5 16.46 14.69 29.18
CA THR A 5 15.53 15.65 29.74
C THR A 5 14.48 16.01 28.71
N ALA A 6 13.27 16.25 29.18
CA ALA A 6 12.16 16.79 28.42
C ALA A 6 12.16 18.31 28.46
N SER A 7 11.86 18.93 27.32
CA SER A 7 11.65 20.36 27.17
C SER A 7 10.26 20.65 26.60
N LYS A 8 9.65 21.74 27.05
CA LYS A 8 8.40 22.25 26.48
C LYS A 8 8.67 23.02 25.19
N SER A 9 7.78 22.89 24.23
CA SER A 9 7.81 23.60 22.95
C SER A 9 6.41 24.04 22.56
N ARG A 10 6.29 25.22 21.96
CA ARG A 10 5.05 25.77 21.42
C ARG A 10 5.36 26.62 20.18
N ASN A 11 4.86 26.19 19.03
CA ASN A 11 5.01 26.94 17.78
C ASN A 11 3.93 28.04 17.68
N GLN A 12 4.22 29.10 16.91
CA GLN A 12 3.29 30.20 16.66
C GLN A 12 2.00 29.66 16.01
N GLY A 13 0.85 29.96 16.62
CA GLY A 13 -0.46 29.54 16.12
C GLY A 13 -1.00 28.22 16.68
N ARG A 14 -0.31 27.56 17.62
CA ARG A 14 -0.86 26.40 18.35
C ARG A 14 -1.52 26.83 19.67
N GLU A 15 -2.73 26.31 19.91
CA GLU A 15 -3.41 26.49 21.18
C GLU A 15 -2.75 25.67 22.30
N SER A 16 -2.27 24.45 22.01
CA SER A 16 -1.70 23.54 23.01
C SER A 16 -0.16 23.42 23.00
N TRP A 17 0.42 23.15 24.16
CA TRP A 17 1.84 22.89 24.37
C TRP A 17 2.25 21.49 23.89
N SER A 18 3.52 21.34 23.54
CA SER A 18 4.16 20.06 23.24
C SER A 18 5.39 19.83 24.10
N VAL A 19 5.81 18.58 24.19
CA VAL A 19 7.04 18.15 24.84
C VAL A 19 7.95 17.46 23.85
N ILE A 20 9.25 17.72 23.97
CA ILE A 20 10.32 17.10 23.19
C ILE A 20 11.30 16.44 24.16
N PHE A 21 11.65 15.19 23.91
CA PHE A 21 12.66 14.47 24.69
C PHE A 21 13.29 13.36 23.85
N ARG A 22 14.33 12.70 24.41
CA ARG A 22 14.90 11.47 23.85
C ARG A 22 14.53 10.31 24.75
N HIS A 23 13.96 9.26 24.18
CA HIS A 23 13.43 8.13 24.94
C HIS A 23 14.56 7.13 25.31
N PRO A 24 14.82 6.88 26.61
CA PRO A 24 16.00 6.13 27.06
C PRO A 24 16.00 4.64 26.70
N ALA A 25 14.82 4.04 26.47
CA ALA A 25 14.69 2.64 26.07
C ALA A 25 14.22 2.39 24.62
N ARG A 26 13.93 3.45 23.83
CA ARG A 26 13.56 3.27 22.41
C ARG A 26 14.81 3.48 21.56
N LEU A 27 15.07 2.53 20.66
CA LEU A 27 16.12 2.65 19.66
C LEU A 27 15.78 3.78 18.70
N ASP A 28 16.70 4.73 18.59
CA ASP A 28 16.73 5.71 17.51
C ASP A 28 17.30 5.00 16.29
N LEU A 29 16.44 4.53 15.40
CA LEU A 29 16.89 3.80 14.21
C LEU A 29 17.77 4.68 13.31
N ALA A 30 17.64 6.01 13.37
CA ALA A 30 18.52 6.90 12.65
C ALA A 30 19.94 6.94 13.23
N THR A 31 20.19 6.51 14.48
CA THR A 31 21.54 6.51 15.09
C THR A 31 22.02 5.15 15.59
N GLY A 32 21.15 4.14 15.67
CA GLY A 32 21.44 2.80 16.21
C GLY A 32 21.65 2.76 17.72
N LYS A 33 21.36 3.86 18.42
CA LYS A 33 21.51 3.96 19.88
C LYS A 33 20.14 4.17 20.52
N THR A 34 20.03 3.90 21.81
CA THR A 34 18.86 4.35 22.57
C THR A 34 18.82 5.88 22.60
N GLY A 35 17.61 6.43 22.78
CA GLY A 35 17.39 7.88 22.73
C GLY A 35 16.61 8.35 21.52
N ARG A 36 15.63 7.56 21.02
CA ARG A 36 14.72 7.97 19.94
C ARG A 36 14.10 9.32 20.29
N ARG A 37 14.25 10.30 19.41
CA ARG A 37 13.62 11.61 19.59
C ARG A 37 12.10 11.45 19.56
N VAL A 38 11.44 11.90 20.61
CA VAL A 38 9.99 11.89 20.77
C VAL A 38 9.50 13.32 20.92
N ARG A 39 8.57 13.73 20.06
CA ARG A 39 7.81 14.98 20.20
C ARG A 39 6.33 14.64 20.26
N ARG A 40 5.64 15.09 21.32
CA ARG A 40 4.21 14.82 21.56
C ARG A 40 3.49 16.05 22.10
N GLY A 41 2.20 16.17 21.81
CA GLY A 41 1.34 17.19 22.41
C GLY A 41 1.06 16.88 23.88
N LEU A 42 1.02 17.91 24.73
CA LEU A 42 0.68 17.78 26.15
C LEU A 42 -0.84 17.87 26.40
N GLY A 43 -1.63 18.16 25.36
CA GLY A 43 -3.09 18.25 25.46
C GLY A 43 -3.61 19.43 26.28
N THR A 44 -2.76 20.42 26.59
CA THR A 44 -3.14 21.61 27.37
C THR A 44 -2.58 22.89 26.76
N SER A 45 -3.35 23.98 26.84
CA SER A 45 -2.93 25.34 26.47
C SER A 45 -2.34 26.12 27.66
N ASP A 46 -2.54 25.63 28.89
CA ASP A 46 -2.03 26.25 30.12
C ASP A 46 -0.53 25.94 30.28
N GLU A 47 0.27 26.99 30.36
CA GLU A 47 1.71 26.88 30.55
C GLU A 47 2.08 26.26 31.91
N THR A 48 1.28 26.50 32.94
CA THR A 48 1.52 25.98 34.30
C THR A 48 1.32 24.46 34.31
N GLU A 49 0.21 24.00 33.74
CA GLU A 49 -0.09 22.58 33.58
C GLU A 49 0.97 21.90 32.69
N ALA A 50 1.34 22.52 31.56
CA ALA A 50 2.39 22.00 30.69
C ALA A 50 3.73 21.86 31.42
N THR A 51 4.10 22.83 32.26
CA THR A 51 5.35 22.78 33.06
C THR A 51 5.31 21.61 34.04
N MET A 52 4.17 21.41 34.74
CA MET A 52 3.98 20.28 35.65
C MET A 52 4.12 18.92 34.94
N LEU A 53 3.52 18.76 33.75
CA LEU A 53 3.61 17.52 32.98
C LEU A 53 5.06 17.22 32.53
N VAL A 54 5.81 18.26 32.15
CA VAL A 54 7.23 18.13 31.78
C VAL A 54 8.09 17.76 32.99
N GLU A 55 7.81 18.29 34.18
CA GLU A 55 8.50 17.89 35.42
C GLU A 55 8.24 16.43 35.79
N GLN A 56 6.99 15.98 35.67
CA GLN A 56 6.64 14.57 35.85
C GLN A 56 7.38 13.69 34.83
N LEU A 57 7.40 14.06 33.56
CA LEU A 57 8.11 13.31 32.53
C LEU A 57 9.63 13.29 32.77
N ASN A 58 10.23 14.39 33.22
CA ASN A 58 11.63 14.42 33.62
C ASN A 58 11.93 13.49 34.81
N THR A 59 10.96 13.30 35.71
CA THR A 59 11.06 12.30 36.79
C THR A 59 11.07 10.88 36.23
N VAL A 60 10.20 10.57 35.26
CA VAL A 60 10.22 9.26 34.56
C VAL A 60 11.53 9.05 33.81
N LEU A 61 12.00 10.05 33.06
CA LEU A 61 13.26 10.00 32.30
C LEU A 61 14.51 9.83 33.16
N SER A 62 14.44 10.20 34.44
CA SER A 62 15.54 10.05 35.40
C SER A 62 15.42 8.80 36.28
N THR A 63 14.37 7.98 36.10
CA THR A 63 14.10 6.77 36.90
C THR A 63 14.21 5.50 36.04
N PRO A 64 15.37 4.80 35.98
CA PRO A 64 15.58 3.63 35.11
C PRO A 64 14.60 2.48 35.32
N GLU A 65 14.09 2.30 36.53
CA GLU A 65 13.13 1.24 36.87
C GLU A 65 11.77 1.43 36.17
N LEU A 66 11.50 2.61 35.62
CA LEU A 66 10.29 2.95 34.88
C LEU A 66 10.50 2.87 33.36
N TRP A 67 11.64 2.39 32.87
CA TRP A 67 11.93 2.40 31.42
C TRP A 67 11.43 1.14 30.69
N GLU A 68 11.08 0.07 31.42
CA GLU A 68 10.53 -1.16 30.85
C GLU A 68 9.01 -1.09 30.73
N ALA A 69 8.42 -1.62 29.65
CA ALA A 69 6.97 -1.62 29.43
C ALA A 69 6.17 -2.22 30.60
N THR A 70 6.74 -3.23 31.27
CA THR A 70 6.17 -3.89 32.46
C THR A 70 5.97 -2.93 33.65
N ALA A 71 6.68 -1.80 33.68
CA ALA A 71 6.55 -0.78 34.72
C ALA A 71 5.37 0.18 34.49
N ARG A 72 4.66 0.10 33.35
CA ARG A 72 3.53 0.97 33.01
C ARG A 72 2.45 1.04 34.10
N PRO A 73 1.98 -0.07 34.71
CA PRO A 73 0.98 0.00 35.78
C PRO A 73 1.48 0.75 37.03
N ASN A 74 2.77 0.66 37.34
CA ASN A 74 3.38 1.39 38.46
C ASN A 74 3.46 2.90 38.13
N ALA A 75 3.80 3.25 36.90
CA ALA A 75 3.80 4.64 36.45
C ALA A 75 2.40 5.28 36.47
N LEU A 76 1.35 4.56 36.04
CA LEU A 76 -0.05 5.03 36.12
C LEU A 76 -0.50 5.35 37.55
N GLY A 77 0.03 4.64 38.56
CA GLY A 77 -0.28 4.94 39.95
C GLY A 77 0.41 6.20 40.51
N ARG A 78 1.34 6.81 39.76
CA ARG A 78 2.27 7.85 40.27
C ARG A 78 2.29 9.14 39.45
N PHE A 79 1.95 9.08 38.17
CA PHE A 79 2.04 10.21 37.24
C PHE A 79 0.71 10.39 36.50
N ASP A 80 0.53 11.56 35.89
CA ASP A 80 -0.60 11.87 35.01
C ASP A 80 -0.65 10.88 33.85
N ASP A 81 -1.86 10.39 33.53
CA ASP A 81 -2.09 9.40 32.45
C ASP A 81 -1.45 9.85 31.13
N ARG A 82 -1.46 11.16 30.81
CA ARG A 82 -0.83 11.71 29.60
C ARG A 82 0.68 11.52 29.61
N VAL A 83 1.34 11.72 30.76
CA VAL A 83 2.80 11.54 30.89
C VAL A 83 3.17 10.08 30.71
N VAL A 84 2.40 9.18 31.32
CA VAL A 84 2.61 7.74 31.18
C VAL A 84 2.39 7.32 29.72
N ASP A 85 1.32 7.77 29.08
CA ASP A 85 1.07 7.43 27.69
C ASP A 85 2.12 8.01 26.74
N ILE A 86 2.59 9.24 26.95
CA ILE A 86 3.68 9.84 26.16
C ILE A 86 4.98 9.03 26.27
N PHE A 87 5.32 8.55 27.47
CA PHE A 87 6.55 7.79 27.67
C PHE A 87 6.43 6.37 27.12
N TYR A 88 5.38 5.64 27.48
CA TYR A 88 5.28 4.20 27.19
C TYR A 88 4.80 3.88 25.75
N GLU A 89 4.31 4.87 25.00
CA GLU A 89 3.92 4.65 23.61
C GLU A 89 5.12 4.28 22.72
N GLY A 90 4.97 3.19 21.98
CA GLY A 90 6.00 2.63 21.11
C GLY A 90 7.09 1.84 21.83
N LEU A 91 6.95 1.62 23.15
CA LEU A 91 7.65 0.52 23.86
C LEU A 91 6.92 -0.82 23.67
N GLU A 92 5.60 -0.77 23.53
CA GLU A 92 4.78 -1.91 23.12
C GLU A 92 4.49 -1.78 21.62
N ALA A 93 4.77 -2.83 20.85
CA ALA A 93 4.42 -2.90 19.43
C ALA A 93 2.91 -3.14 19.28
N SER A 94 2.08 -2.15 19.57
CA SER A 94 0.65 -2.21 19.26
C SER A 94 0.45 -1.86 17.79
N GLN A 95 0.33 -2.87 16.93
CA GLN A 95 -0.10 -2.66 15.55
C GLN A 95 -1.59 -2.28 15.58
N VAL A 96 -1.93 -1.08 15.09
CA VAL A 96 -3.33 -0.66 14.99
C VAL A 96 -3.97 -1.38 13.83
N ASP A 97 -5.01 -2.17 14.10
CA ASP A 97 -5.83 -2.78 13.06
C ASP A 97 -6.87 -1.77 12.55
N PHE A 98 -6.52 -1.06 11.47
CA PHE A 98 -7.41 -0.07 10.87
C PHE A 98 -8.65 -0.69 10.24
N ALA A 99 -8.57 -1.92 9.73
CA ALA A 99 -9.73 -2.61 9.19
C ALA A 99 -10.73 -2.91 10.31
N GLN A 100 -10.24 -3.34 11.47
CA GLN A 100 -11.06 -3.53 12.66
C GLN A 100 -11.67 -2.21 13.17
N LEU A 101 -10.91 -1.11 13.17
CA LEU A 101 -11.46 0.20 13.54
C LEU A 101 -12.63 0.63 12.63
N ARG A 102 -12.54 0.35 11.31
CA ARG A 102 -13.66 0.59 10.39
C ARG A 102 -14.81 -0.39 10.65
N GLN A 103 -14.50 -1.64 10.97
CA GLN A 103 -15.49 -2.67 11.30
C GLN A 103 -16.31 -2.33 12.54
N ASP A 104 -15.68 -1.75 13.58
CA ASP A 104 -16.37 -1.35 14.81
C ASP A 104 -17.33 -0.17 14.60
N LEU A 105 -17.02 0.73 13.66
CA LEU A 105 -17.79 1.95 13.40
C LEU A 105 -18.85 1.79 12.29
N LEU A 106 -18.54 1.02 11.25
CA LEU A 106 -19.43 0.76 10.12
C LEU A 106 -19.16 -0.67 9.59
N PRO A 107 -19.79 -1.70 10.17
CA PRO A 107 -19.56 -3.09 9.78
C PRO A 107 -19.78 -3.37 8.30
N LEU A 108 -18.92 -4.17 7.66
CA LEU A 108 -19.20 -4.71 6.32
C LEU A 108 -20.35 -5.72 6.40
N PRO A 109 -21.34 -5.65 5.50
CA PRO A 109 -22.30 -6.73 5.34
C PRO A 109 -21.63 -7.96 4.73
N SER A 110 -22.20 -9.12 4.99
CA SER A 110 -21.68 -10.43 4.60
C SER A 110 -22.54 -11.10 3.52
N GLN A 111 -22.10 -12.27 3.05
CA GLN A 111 -22.93 -13.11 2.17
C GLN A 111 -24.25 -13.52 2.81
N ASP A 112 -24.28 -13.69 4.14
CA ASP A 112 -25.49 -14.05 4.88
C ASP A 112 -26.52 -12.91 4.88
N ASP A 113 -26.05 -11.66 4.73
CA ASP A 113 -26.88 -10.47 4.55
C ASP A 113 -27.31 -10.26 3.07
N GLY A 114 -26.93 -11.17 2.18
CA GLY A 114 -27.19 -11.09 0.74
C GLY A 114 -26.24 -10.18 -0.03
N TYR A 115 -25.11 -9.76 0.59
CA TYR A 115 -24.10 -8.93 -0.07
C TYR A 115 -22.99 -9.75 -0.72
N ARG A 116 -22.34 -9.17 -1.72
CA ARG A 116 -21.12 -9.72 -2.33
C ARG A 116 -19.97 -8.72 -2.25
N THR A 117 -18.83 -9.18 -1.74
CA THR A 117 -17.59 -8.40 -1.70
C THR A 117 -16.80 -8.56 -3.00
N VAL A 118 -16.57 -7.46 -3.69
CA VAL A 118 -15.97 -7.40 -5.02
C VAL A 118 -14.67 -6.59 -4.98
N LEU A 119 -13.54 -7.23 -5.26
CA LEU A 119 -12.24 -6.56 -5.35
C LEU A 119 -11.98 -6.04 -6.75
N LEU A 120 -11.66 -4.75 -6.87
CA LEU A 120 -11.26 -4.12 -8.13
C LEU A 120 -9.74 -4.18 -8.27
N LEU A 121 -9.25 -4.82 -9.33
CA LEU A 121 -7.82 -4.88 -9.69
C LEU A 121 -7.58 -4.24 -11.05
N GLY A 122 -6.36 -3.80 -11.32
CA GLY A 122 -6.00 -3.13 -12.57
C GLY A 122 -4.89 -2.10 -12.39
N THR A 123 -4.18 -1.77 -13.45
CA THR A 123 -3.12 -0.75 -13.43
C THR A 123 -3.67 0.65 -13.16
N THR A 124 -2.80 1.58 -12.76
CA THR A 124 -3.19 3.00 -12.75
C THR A 124 -3.54 3.42 -14.17
N GLY A 125 -4.60 4.22 -14.33
CA GLY A 125 -5.09 4.63 -15.64
C GLY A 125 -5.91 3.57 -16.39
N ALA A 126 -6.03 2.33 -15.90
CA ALA A 126 -6.90 1.32 -16.52
C ALA A 126 -8.40 1.64 -16.39
N GLY A 127 -8.80 2.68 -15.66
CA GLY A 127 -10.21 3.05 -15.49
C GLY A 127 -10.95 2.34 -14.35
N LYS A 128 -10.25 1.75 -13.37
CA LYS A 128 -10.86 1.12 -12.18
C LYS A 128 -11.88 2.01 -11.49
N THR A 129 -11.41 3.18 -11.03
CA THR A 129 -12.25 4.14 -10.32
C THR A 129 -13.36 4.69 -11.21
N THR A 130 -13.15 4.77 -12.53
CA THR A 130 -14.18 5.14 -13.50
C THR A 130 -15.30 4.10 -13.59
N VAL A 131 -14.95 2.80 -13.60
CA VAL A 131 -15.94 1.71 -13.51
C VAL A 131 -16.72 1.79 -12.20
N VAL A 132 -16.03 2.01 -11.07
CA VAL A 132 -16.67 2.20 -9.76
C VAL A 132 -17.65 3.37 -9.77
N ARG A 133 -17.27 4.54 -10.31
CA ARG A 133 -18.17 5.71 -10.43
C ARG A 133 -19.42 5.41 -11.25
N GLN A 134 -19.29 4.64 -12.33
CA GLN A 134 -20.45 4.20 -13.11
C GLN A 134 -21.36 3.29 -12.29
N ILE A 135 -20.81 2.36 -11.51
CA ILE A 135 -21.60 1.48 -10.62
C ILE A 135 -22.27 2.27 -9.49
N LEU A 136 -21.63 3.29 -8.93
CA LEU A 136 -22.23 4.13 -7.89
C LEU A 136 -23.25 5.13 -8.44
N GLY A 137 -23.24 5.40 -9.74
CA GLY A 137 -24.06 6.44 -10.36
C GLY A 137 -23.66 7.86 -9.99
N THR A 138 -22.38 8.10 -9.74
CA THR A 138 -21.86 9.44 -9.40
C THR A 138 -21.68 10.29 -10.64
N GLU A 139 -22.13 11.54 -10.61
CA GLU A 139 -22.03 12.48 -11.74
C GLU A 139 -20.56 12.87 -12.01
N PRO A 140 -20.02 12.63 -13.22
CA PRO A 140 -18.63 12.98 -13.56
C PRO A 140 -18.20 14.40 -13.22
N THR A 141 -19.04 15.38 -13.50
CA THR A 141 -18.74 16.82 -13.41
C THR A 141 -18.97 17.39 -12.01
N THR A 142 -20.11 17.09 -11.38
CA THR A 142 -20.50 17.68 -10.09
C THR A 142 -20.08 16.85 -8.88
N GLU A 143 -19.93 15.52 -9.03
CA GLU A 143 -19.63 14.60 -7.94
C GLU A 143 -18.29 13.90 -8.16
N ARG A 144 -17.18 14.51 -7.69
CA ARG A 144 -15.82 13.98 -7.81
C ARG A 144 -15.49 12.85 -6.82
N PHE A 145 -16.42 11.92 -6.61
CA PHE A 145 -16.28 10.80 -5.69
C PHE A 145 -16.62 9.45 -6.36
N PRO A 146 -15.83 8.40 -6.15
CA PRO A 146 -14.42 8.45 -5.79
C PRO A 146 -13.62 9.19 -6.88
N SER A 147 -12.49 9.79 -6.52
CA SER A 147 -11.81 10.72 -7.43
C SER A 147 -10.99 10.00 -8.51
N THR A 148 -11.16 10.40 -9.77
CA THR A 148 -10.46 9.84 -10.94
C THR A 148 -9.29 10.71 -11.39
N SER A 149 -8.18 10.10 -11.80
CA SER A 149 -7.05 10.76 -12.48
C SER A 149 -6.23 9.72 -13.24
N THR A 150 -5.44 10.20 -14.18
CA THR A 150 -4.42 9.44 -14.91
C THR A 150 -3.22 9.07 -14.02
N ALA A 151 -3.00 9.81 -12.94
CA ALA A 151 -2.00 9.49 -11.91
C ALA A 151 -2.58 8.56 -10.83
N LYS A 152 -1.71 7.98 -9.98
CA LYS A 152 -2.12 7.11 -8.87
C LYS A 152 -3.11 7.84 -7.95
N THR A 153 -4.39 7.46 -8.03
CA THR A 153 -5.51 8.10 -7.31
C THR A 153 -5.84 7.43 -5.99
N THR A 154 -5.91 6.10 -6.00
CA THR A 154 -6.28 5.30 -4.84
C THR A 154 -5.01 4.89 -4.10
N VAL A 155 -4.73 5.58 -3.00
CA VAL A 155 -3.58 5.34 -2.11
C VAL A 155 -4.02 4.66 -0.81
N ALA A 156 -5.31 4.76 -0.49
CA ALA A 156 -5.97 4.19 0.66
C ALA A 156 -7.03 3.18 0.18
N ASP A 157 -7.22 2.09 0.92
CA ASP A 157 -8.28 1.13 0.62
C ASP A 157 -9.64 1.84 0.73
N THR A 158 -10.43 1.78 -0.34
CA THR A 158 -11.77 2.36 -0.38
C THR A 158 -12.80 1.24 -0.47
N GLU A 159 -13.61 1.11 0.58
CA GLU A 159 -14.68 0.14 0.72
C GLU A 159 -16.03 0.86 0.53
N LEU A 160 -16.83 0.43 -0.44
CA LEU A 160 -18.08 1.09 -0.82
C LEU A 160 -19.23 0.10 -0.71
N ILE A 161 -20.17 0.37 0.19
CA ILE A 161 -21.36 -0.44 0.43
C ILE A 161 -22.54 0.22 -0.26
N THR A 162 -23.08 -0.45 -1.28
CA THR A 162 -24.30 0.00 -1.97
C THR A 162 -25.53 -0.45 -1.19
N THR A 163 -26.36 0.49 -0.73
CA THR A 163 -27.63 0.18 -0.06
C THR A 163 -28.81 0.58 -0.93
N GLU A 164 -30.00 0.04 -0.68
CA GLU A 164 -31.21 0.47 -1.39
C GLU A 164 -31.74 1.81 -0.87
N GLU A 165 -31.75 1.95 0.45
CA GLU A 165 -32.29 3.12 1.15
C GLU A 165 -31.40 3.50 2.34
N GLY A 166 -31.76 4.59 3.02
CA GLY A 166 -31.10 5.06 4.24
C GLY A 166 -30.13 6.23 4.02
N PRO A 167 -29.52 6.72 5.11
CA PRO A 167 -28.59 7.84 5.05
C PRO A 167 -27.23 7.40 4.49
N TYR A 168 -26.47 8.37 3.98
CA TYR A 168 -25.07 8.16 3.63
C TYR A 168 -24.21 8.17 4.88
N ARG A 169 -23.29 7.22 5.00
CA ARG A 169 -22.39 7.02 6.14
C ARG A 169 -20.96 6.90 5.66
N ALA A 170 -20.02 7.49 6.39
CA ALA A 170 -18.60 7.38 6.13
C ALA A 170 -17.82 7.09 7.42
N VAL A 171 -16.79 6.26 7.29
CA VAL A 171 -15.74 6.07 8.28
C VAL A 171 -14.39 6.17 7.57
N VAL A 172 -13.51 7.00 8.10
CA VAL A 172 -12.15 7.22 7.60
C VAL A 172 -11.17 6.88 8.70
N THR A 173 -10.15 6.07 8.39
CA THR A 173 -8.99 5.83 9.27
C THR A 173 -7.80 6.65 8.79
N PHE A 174 -6.98 7.14 9.72
CA PHE A 174 -5.80 7.95 9.40
C PHE A 174 -4.50 7.21 9.68
N VAL A 175 -3.47 7.53 8.88
CA VAL A 175 -2.11 7.03 9.03
C VAL A 175 -1.54 7.45 10.40
N PRO A 176 -0.78 6.58 11.11
CA PRO A 176 -0.14 6.94 12.37
C PRO A 176 0.79 8.14 12.24
N ARG A 177 0.85 8.95 13.31
CA ARG A 177 1.71 10.14 13.36
C ARG A 177 3.18 9.84 13.08
N ASP A 178 3.71 8.76 13.66
CA ASP A 178 5.12 8.38 13.51
C ASP A 178 5.43 7.98 12.06
N GLU A 179 4.48 7.35 11.35
CA GLU A 179 4.62 7.05 9.93
C GLU A 179 4.65 8.33 9.08
N VAL A 180 3.77 9.30 9.34
CA VAL A 180 3.78 10.61 8.65
C VAL A 180 5.09 11.36 8.86
N ILE A 181 5.62 11.37 10.08
CA ILE A 181 6.93 11.97 10.42
C ILE A 181 8.05 11.31 9.62
N ASP A 182 8.01 10.00 9.51
CA ASP A 182 9.03 9.22 8.83
C ASP A 182 9.04 9.44 7.32
N TYR A 183 7.88 9.68 6.70
CA TYR A 183 7.76 10.07 5.30
C TYR A 183 8.20 11.53 5.05
N LEU A 184 7.83 12.45 5.95
CA LEU A 184 8.36 13.82 5.87
C LEU A 184 9.87 13.84 6.02
N THR A 185 10.43 13.02 6.92
CA THR A 185 11.87 12.86 7.08
C THR A 185 12.54 12.36 5.80
N GLU A 186 11.95 11.38 5.09
CA GLU A 186 12.43 10.95 3.76
C GLU A 186 12.38 12.10 2.75
N ASN A 187 11.29 12.88 2.71
CA ASN A 187 11.18 14.02 1.81
C ASN A 187 12.21 15.13 2.10
N VAL A 188 12.49 15.43 3.37
CA VAL A 188 13.52 16.40 3.73
C VAL A 188 14.90 15.90 3.28
N SER A 189 15.21 14.61 3.44
CA SER A 189 16.45 14.01 2.90
C SER A 189 16.52 14.14 1.36
N GLU A 190 15.44 13.83 0.63
CA GLU A 190 15.40 13.95 -0.83
C GLU A 190 15.51 15.40 -1.32
N ALA A 191 14.88 16.34 -0.61
CA ALA A 191 15.02 17.77 -0.85
C ALA A 191 16.46 18.24 -0.60
N ALA A 192 17.11 17.71 0.43
CA ALA A 192 18.51 18.00 0.73
C ALA A 192 19.47 17.46 -0.34
N LEU A 193 19.24 16.26 -0.87
CA LEU A 193 19.99 15.72 -2.01
C LEU A 193 19.80 16.57 -3.27
N ALA A 194 18.58 17.07 -3.52
CA ALA A 194 18.35 18.00 -4.63
C ALA A 194 19.06 19.34 -4.43
N ALA A 195 19.09 19.87 -3.21
CA ALA A 195 19.86 21.06 -2.87
C ALA A 195 21.37 20.84 -3.05
N PHE A 196 21.89 19.68 -2.64
CA PHE A 196 23.29 19.29 -2.83
C PHE A 196 23.66 19.25 -4.32
N ARG A 197 22.76 18.72 -5.16
CA ARG A 197 22.86 18.72 -6.63
C ARG A 197 22.53 20.06 -7.28
N THR A 198 22.44 21.14 -6.50
CA THR A 198 22.17 22.51 -6.98
C THR A 198 20.93 22.64 -7.85
N ARG A 199 19.87 21.87 -7.55
CA ARG A 199 18.58 21.97 -8.25
C ARG A 199 17.85 23.27 -7.89
N SER A 200 16.86 23.64 -8.68
CA SER A 200 16.06 24.85 -8.44
C SER A 200 15.22 24.75 -7.17
N ASP A 201 14.87 25.89 -6.57
CA ASP A 201 14.03 25.93 -5.36
C ASP A 201 12.65 25.29 -5.60
N ALA A 202 12.11 25.38 -6.81
CA ALA A 202 10.89 24.70 -7.22
C ALA A 202 11.03 23.16 -7.15
N GLU A 203 12.16 22.62 -7.61
CA GLU A 203 12.44 21.18 -7.56
C GLU A 203 12.70 20.70 -6.13
N ILE A 204 13.42 21.49 -5.32
CA ILE A 204 13.65 21.21 -3.90
C ILE A 204 12.31 21.17 -3.15
N ARG A 205 11.44 22.17 -3.37
CA ARG A 205 10.10 22.23 -2.79
C ARG A 205 9.23 21.05 -3.21
N ARG A 206 9.27 20.66 -4.50
CA ARG A 206 8.54 19.50 -5.00
C ARG A 206 8.94 18.24 -4.24
N ARG A 207 10.23 17.99 -4.06
CA ARG A 207 10.73 16.82 -3.30
C ARG A 207 10.46 16.90 -1.80
N LEU A 208 10.39 18.10 -1.24
CA LEU A 208 10.02 18.33 0.16
C LEU A 208 8.56 17.94 0.42
N LEU A 209 7.66 18.21 -0.53
CA LEU A 209 6.22 17.99 -0.37
C LEU A 209 5.75 16.66 -0.94
N ASP A 210 6.34 16.17 -2.03
CA ASP A 210 5.86 15.00 -2.75
C ASP A 210 6.87 13.87 -2.72
N HIS A 211 6.49 12.79 -2.04
CA HIS A 211 7.33 11.62 -1.89
C HIS A 211 7.47 10.85 -3.22
N ALA A 212 8.65 10.28 -3.47
CA ALA A 212 9.00 9.62 -4.73
C ALA A 212 8.07 8.44 -5.10
N ASN A 213 7.58 7.70 -4.11
CA ASN A 213 6.60 6.60 -4.30
C ASN A 213 5.18 7.09 -4.68
N GLN A 214 4.96 8.40 -4.76
CA GLN A 214 3.71 9.07 -5.09
C GLN A 214 2.51 8.76 -4.18
N ARG A 215 2.71 8.04 -3.07
CA ARG A 215 1.68 7.74 -2.06
C ARG A 215 1.48 8.92 -1.11
N PHE A 216 2.56 9.50 -0.59
CA PHE A 216 2.50 10.68 0.27
C PHE A 216 2.77 11.96 -0.52
N ARG A 217 1.71 12.57 -1.06
CA ARG A 217 1.74 13.87 -1.75
C ARG A 217 1.31 14.98 -0.79
N PHE A 218 2.18 15.37 0.14
CA PHE A 218 1.84 16.38 1.16
C PHE A 218 1.47 17.72 0.56
N SER A 219 1.77 17.98 -0.71
CA SER A 219 1.25 19.14 -1.41
C SER A 219 -0.28 19.22 -1.44
N TYR A 220 -1.00 18.09 -1.29
CA TYR A 220 -2.46 18.08 -1.22
C TYR A 220 -2.95 18.66 0.11
N VAL A 221 -2.15 18.48 1.17
CA VAL A 221 -2.43 18.95 2.54
C VAL A 221 -1.88 20.36 2.75
N LEU A 222 -0.66 20.63 2.29
CA LEU A 222 0.11 21.85 2.56
C LEU A 222 -0.02 22.89 1.44
N GLY A 223 -0.50 22.50 0.26
CA GLY A 223 -0.64 23.37 -0.90
C GLY A 223 0.54 23.30 -1.86
N ARG A 224 0.34 23.86 -3.05
CA ARG A 224 1.38 24.22 -4.03
C ARG A 224 1.22 25.70 -4.36
N GLU A 225 2.31 26.40 -4.64
CA GLU A 225 2.16 27.66 -5.36
C GLU A 225 1.72 27.31 -6.77
N LEU A 226 0.63 27.93 -7.20
CA LEU A 226 0.22 27.89 -8.59
C LEU A 226 1.33 28.54 -9.42
N ALA A 227 1.68 27.93 -10.55
CA ALA A 227 2.56 28.59 -11.52
C ALA A 227 1.94 29.93 -11.92
N LYS A 228 2.78 30.92 -12.21
CA LYS A 228 2.31 32.20 -12.76
C LYS A 228 1.65 31.91 -14.12
N ASP A 229 0.64 32.69 -14.48
CA ASP A 229 -0.18 32.50 -15.70
C ASP A 229 0.63 32.31 -16.99
N ASP A 230 1.87 32.80 -17.04
CA ASP A 230 2.78 32.71 -18.20
C ASP A 230 3.25 31.27 -18.57
N ASP A 231 3.01 30.25 -17.73
CA ASP A 231 3.36 28.83 -18.00
C ASP A 231 2.13 27.98 -18.42
N GLN A 232 0.97 28.59 -18.65
CA GLN A 232 -0.25 27.89 -19.12
C GLN A 232 -0.21 27.61 -20.64
N ASP A 233 0.79 26.89 -21.13
CA ASP A 233 0.84 26.34 -22.49
C ASP A 233 -0.05 25.06 -22.61
N LEU A 234 -1.24 25.07 -22.00
CA LEU A 234 -2.25 24.07 -22.28
C LEU A 234 -3.00 24.50 -23.55
N ALA A 235 -3.14 23.59 -24.51
CA ALA A 235 -3.90 23.85 -25.73
C ALA A 235 -5.26 24.47 -25.37
N GLU A 236 -5.60 25.60 -26.01
CA GLU A 236 -6.81 26.40 -25.81
C GLU A 236 -8.15 25.64 -25.99
N ASP A 237 -8.12 24.32 -26.21
CA ASP A 237 -9.29 23.48 -26.51
C ASP A 237 -9.84 22.67 -25.30
N ASP A 238 -9.15 22.63 -24.14
CA ASP A 238 -9.61 21.91 -22.93
C ASP A 238 -9.71 22.83 -21.69
N GLU A 239 -10.21 24.06 -21.84
CA GLU A 239 -10.78 24.79 -20.70
C GLU A 239 -12.08 24.09 -20.25
N GLU A 240 -11.95 22.96 -19.53
CA GLU A 240 -13.04 22.53 -18.66
C GLU A 240 -13.20 23.60 -17.57
N THR A 241 -14.09 24.57 -17.81
CA THR A 241 -14.53 25.52 -16.79
C THR A 241 -15.19 24.75 -15.65
N PHE A 242 -14.43 24.51 -14.58
CA PHE A 242 -14.90 23.86 -13.36
C PHE A 242 -15.63 24.87 -12.45
N ASP A 243 -16.68 25.49 -12.98
CA ASP A 243 -17.37 26.64 -12.37
C ASP A 243 -18.09 26.32 -11.02
N ASP A 244 -18.19 25.05 -10.63
CA ASP A 244 -19.07 24.62 -9.52
C ASP A 244 -18.36 24.27 -8.19
N ILE A 245 -17.03 24.33 -8.09
CA ILE A 245 -16.31 23.99 -6.84
C ILE A 245 -15.60 25.22 -6.29
N ASP A 246 -16.16 25.82 -5.23
CA ASP A 246 -15.51 26.88 -4.47
C ASP A 246 -14.54 26.27 -3.42
N PRO A 247 -13.22 26.52 -3.51
CA PRO A 247 -12.26 26.07 -2.49
C PRO A 247 -12.53 26.61 -1.09
N ALA A 248 -13.23 27.74 -0.95
CA ALA A 248 -13.60 28.31 0.35
C ALA A 248 -14.53 27.38 1.15
N ASP A 249 -15.28 26.54 0.46
CA ASP A 249 -16.17 25.57 1.08
C ASP A 249 -15.45 24.37 1.73
N TYR A 250 -14.13 24.26 1.53
CA TYR A 250 -13.30 23.14 1.99
C TYR A 250 -12.51 23.49 3.26
N GLY A 251 -13.07 24.38 4.08
CA GLY A 251 -12.50 24.83 5.34
C GLY A 251 -11.59 26.05 5.18
N ALA A 252 -11.58 26.89 6.22
CA ALA A 252 -10.74 28.08 6.28
C ALA A 252 -9.29 27.69 6.64
N VAL A 253 -8.37 27.88 5.69
CA VAL A 253 -6.93 27.60 5.87
C VAL A 253 -6.13 28.81 5.38
N ASP A 254 -5.21 29.30 6.21
CA ASP A 254 -4.25 30.34 5.82
C ASP A 254 -3.10 29.71 5.00
N LEU A 255 -3.32 29.62 3.69
CA LEU A 255 -2.33 29.10 2.75
C LEU A 255 -1.13 30.05 2.58
N THR A 256 -1.28 31.34 2.86
CA THR A 256 -0.18 32.30 2.82
C THR A 256 0.80 32.01 3.96
N ALA A 257 0.30 31.82 5.18
CA ALA A 257 1.12 31.39 6.31
C ALA A 257 1.76 30.02 6.07
N THR A 258 1.00 29.07 5.51
CA THR A 258 1.52 27.73 5.20
C THR A 258 2.67 27.80 4.18
N ASN A 259 2.50 28.57 3.10
CA ASN A 259 3.54 28.73 2.09
C ASN A 259 4.80 29.38 2.68
N ALA A 260 4.67 30.35 3.59
CA ALA A 260 5.82 30.92 4.28
C ALA A 260 6.60 29.86 5.09
N VAL A 261 5.90 28.93 5.76
CA VAL A 261 6.54 27.81 6.48
C VAL A 261 7.28 26.89 5.51
N VAL A 262 6.68 26.54 4.38
CA VAL A 262 7.30 25.68 3.36
C VAL A 262 8.54 26.35 2.74
N THR A 263 8.47 27.65 2.44
CA THR A 263 9.63 28.41 1.92
C THR A 263 10.76 28.47 2.94
N ALA A 264 10.46 28.76 4.21
CA ALA A 264 11.46 28.74 5.28
C ALA A 264 12.10 27.34 5.46
N ALA A 265 11.33 26.27 5.26
CA ALA A 265 11.84 24.91 5.27
C ALA A 265 12.85 24.66 4.13
N VAL A 266 12.55 25.10 2.90
CA VAL A 266 13.48 25.00 1.75
C VAL A 266 14.78 25.76 2.02
N GLU A 267 14.69 26.99 2.54
CA GLU A 267 15.85 27.80 2.91
C GLU A 267 16.70 27.12 3.99
N THR A 268 16.05 26.56 5.02
CA THR A 268 16.72 25.83 6.10
C THR A 268 17.45 24.60 5.55
N VAL A 269 16.79 23.80 4.69
CA VAL A 269 17.41 22.62 4.06
C VAL A 269 18.66 23.02 3.28
N LYS A 270 18.60 24.08 2.46
CA LYS A 270 19.76 24.59 1.72
C LYS A 270 20.89 25.03 2.64
N ALA A 271 20.58 25.73 3.73
CA ALA A 271 21.56 26.20 4.70
C ALA A 271 22.26 25.04 5.42
N VAL A 272 21.50 24.00 5.80
CA VAL A 272 22.05 22.80 6.43
C VAL A 272 22.93 22.04 5.44
N VAL A 273 22.48 21.83 4.20
CA VAL A 273 23.28 21.16 3.15
C VAL A 273 24.57 21.90 2.87
N ALA A 274 24.55 23.22 2.72
CA ALA A 274 25.77 24.01 2.46
C ALA A 274 26.83 23.86 3.57
N ARG A 275 26.40 23.62 4.82
CA ARG A 275 27.30 23.40 5.96
C ARG A 275 27.99 22.03 5.93
N TYR A 276 27.28 20.98 5.51
CA TYR A 276 27.81 19.61 5.48
C TYR A 276 28.51 19.28 4.15
N ALA A 277 28.03 19.83 3.03
CA ALA A 277 28.47 19.49 1.67
C ALA A 277 29.98 19.70 1.42
N SER A 278 30.59 20.75 1.99
CA SER A 278 32.04 20.99 1.84
C SER A 278 32.86 19.92 2.55
N THR A 279 32.46 19.57 3.78
CA THR A 279 33.13 18.56 4.61
C THR A 279 33.01 17.18 3.98
N THR A 280 31.82 16.83 3.48
CA THR A 280 31.58 15.54 2.83
C THR A 280 32.34 15.46 1.49
N THR A 281 32.22 16.43 0.60
CA THR A 281 32.90 16.37 -0.71
C THR A 281 34.42 16.29 -0.60
N GLU A 282 35.03 17.01 0.35
CA GLU A 282 36.48 16.94 0.58
C GLU A 282 36.94 15.58 1.12
N ALA A 283 36.13 14.93 1.97
CA ALA A 283 36.48 13.64 2.56
C ALA A 283 36.56 12.47 1.56
N PHE A 284 35.88 12.58 0.41
CA PHE A 284 35.79 11.53 -0.61
C PHE A 284 36.53 11.88 -1.92
N LYS A 285 37.25 13.01 -1.98
CA LYS A 285 37.90 13.52 -3.21
C LYS A 285 39.05 12.66 -3.74
N ASP A 286 39.74 11.94 -2.86
CA ASP A 286 40.96 11.17 -3.18
C ASP A 286 40.71 9.65 -3.29
N ILE A 287 39.46 9.21 -3.41
CA ILE A 287 39.10 7.79 -3.47
C ILE A 287 39.20 7.27 -4.92
N GLU A 288 40.06 6.27 -5.14
CA GLU A 288 40.16 5.54 -6.42
C GLU A 288 39.06 4.48 -6.54
N GLU A 289 37.80 4.91 -6.64
CA GLU A 289 36.65 4.05 -6.95
C GLU A 289 35.89 4.57 -8.19
N ASP A 290 34.96 3.77 -8.70
CA ASP A 290 34.04 4.19 -9.77
C ASP A 290 33.27 5.44 -9.31
N GLU A 291 33.11 6.43 -10.20
CA GLU A 291 32.43 7.70 -9.95
C GLU A 291 31.03 7.51 -9.34
N ARG A 292 30.32 6.44 -9.74
CA ARG A 292 29.02 6.09 -9.17
C ARG A 292 29.09 5.68 -7.70
N VAL A 293 30.15 4.96 -7.32
CA VAL A 293 30.33 4.50 -5.94
C VAL A 293 30.70 5.70 -5.04
N VAL A 294 31.55 6.60 -5.54
CA VAL A 294 31.90 7.85 -4.85
C VAL A 294 30.64 8.72 -4.64
N GLU A 295 29.77 8.84 -5.64
CA GLU A 295 28.50 9.57 -5.49
C GLU A 295 27.59 8.92 -4.42
N GLU A 296 27.40 7.59 -4.45
CA GLU A 296 26.62 6.86 -3.43
C GLU A 296 27.15 7.11 -2.00
N LEU A 297 28.48 7.12 -1.82
CA LEU A 297 29.13 7.37 -0.53
C LEU A 297 28.89 8.79 0.00
N ILE A 298 28.98 9.80 -0.88
CA ILE A 298 28.73 11.20 -0.53
C ILE A 298 27.28 11.41 -0.11
N GLU A 299 26.33 10.87 -0.89
CA GLU A 299 24.90 10.96 -0.56
C GLU A 299 24.57 10.31 0.79
N GLU A 300 25.17 9.15 1.06
CA GLU A 300 24.94 8.43 2.32
C GLU A 300 25.49 9.19 3.53
N SER A 301 26.72 9.72 3.43
CA SER A 301 27.31 10.52 4.49
C SER A 301 26.48 11.76 4.77
N LEU A 302 26.02 12.44 3.71
CA LEU A 302 25.15 13.61 3.84
C LEU A 302 23.83 13.27 4.54
N ASP A 303 23.14 12.19 4.15
CA ASP A 303 21.90 11.75 4.84
C ASP A 303 22.14 11.43 6.33
N SER A 304 23.28 10.81 6.66
CA SER A 304 23.62 10.49 8.06
C SER A 304 23.88 11.74 8.92
N ASP A 305 24.52 12.76 8.35
CA ASP A 305 24.83 14.01 9.05
C ASP A 305 23.58 14.89 9.21
N LEU A 306 22.75 14.96 8.15
CA LEU A 306 21.49 15.68 8.16
C LEU A 306 20.54 15.18 9.26
N ARG A 307 20.43 13.86 9.43
CA ARG A 307 19.57 13.25 10.47
C ARG A 307 20.03 13.50 11.90
N GLN A 308 21.21 14.08 12.11
CA GLN A 308 21.71 14.48 13.43
C GLN A 308 21.48 15.98 13.72
N SER A 309 21.07 16.76 12.72
CA SER A 309 20.81 18.19 12.86
C SER A 309 19.47 18.47 13.54
N ASP A 310 19.49 19.31 14.58
CA ASP A 310 18.26 19.80 15.21
C ASP A 310 17.46 20.70 14.24
N GLU A 311 18.13 21.43 13.35
CA GLU A 311 17.49 22.23 12.31
C GLU A 311 16.74 21.36 11.30
N PHE A 312 17.30 20.20 10.92
CA PHE A 312 16.62 19.22 10.08
C PHE A 312 15.33 18.72 10.74
N HIS A 313 15.36 18.39 12.03
CA HIS A 313 14.18 17.97 12.76
C HIS A 313 13.17 19.11 12.96
N ALA A 314 13.64 20.36 13.10
CA ALA A 314 12.76 21.53 13.20
C ALA A 314 11.93 21.75 11.92
N VAL A 315 12.49 21.43 10.75
CA VAL A 315 11.76 21.45 9.47
C VAL A 315 10.63 20.41 9.47
N VAL A 316 10.92 19.16 9.85
CA VAL A 316 9.87 18.12 9.93
C VAL A 316 8.78 18.54 10.92
N ASP A 317 9.19 19.09 12.05
CA ASP A 317 8.31 19.55 13.12
C ASP A 317 7.37 20.68 12.69
N SER A 318 7.84 21.64 11.88
CA SER A 318 7.01 22.74 11.38
C SER A 318 5.98 22.24 10.35
N LEU A 319 6.36 21.31 9.48
CA LEU A 319 5.47 20.72 8.49
C LEU A 319 4.37 19.87 9.15
N ILE A 320 4.70 19.10 10.19
CA ILE A 320 3.70 18.35 10.97
C ILE A 320 2.68 19.28 11.63
N ASP A 321 3.13 20.40 12.19
CA ASP A 321 2.23 21.35 12.84
C ASP A 321 1.26 21.97 11.82
N GLU A 322 1.73 22.25 10.59
CA GLU A 322 0.85 22.68 9.50
C GLU A 322 -0.13 21.60 9.07
N ILE A 323 0.28 20.33 9.01
CA ILE A 323 -0.60 19.20 8.72
C ILE A 323 -1.72 19.10 9.77
N GLU A 324 -1.38 19.21 11.06
CA GLU A 324 -2.36 19.07 12.14
C GLU A 324 -3.47 20.13 12.08
N LYS A 325 -3.16 21.35 11.59
CA LYS A 325 -4.17 22.39 11.38
C LYS A 325 -5.29 21.95 10.43
N ARG A 326 -5.00 21.10 9.44
CA ARG A 326 -5.99 20.68 8.43
C ARG A 326 -7.09 19.82 9.05
N PHE A 327 -6.77 18.99 10.04
CA PHE A 327 -7.78 18.22 10.78
C PHE A 327 -8.76 19.09 11.58
N SER A 328 -8.35 20.31 11.94
CA SER A 328 -9.19 21.25 12.71
C SER A 328 -10.26 21.91 11.86
N THR A 329 -10.22 21.72 10.53
CA THR A 329 -11.22 22.23 9.58
C THR A 329 -12.34 21.23 9.28
N LEU A 330 -12.37 20.09 9.99
CA LEU A 330 -13.45 19.10 9.90
C LEU A 330 -14.58 19.53 10.84
N ASP A 331 -15.49 20.36 10.32
CA ASP A 331 -16.55 21.00 11.12
C ASP A 331 -17.77 20.09 11.39
N VAL A 332 -17.84 18.94 10.71
CA VAL A 332 -18.89 17.93 10.89
C VAL A 332 -18.29 16.54 11.05
N GLY A 333 -19.07 15.65 11.67
CA GLY A 333 -18.64 14.30 12.02
C GLY A 333 -17.93 14.22 13.37
N GLU A 334 -17.66 13.00 13.81
CA GLU A 334 -16.94 12.69 15.04
C GLU A 334 -15.49 12.35 14.70
N LEU A 335 -14.56 13.24 15.05
CA LEU A 335 -13.13 12.99 14.93
C LEU A 335 -12.59 12.38 16.23
N ARG A 336 -12.31 11.06 16.23
CA ARG A 336 -11.64 10.41 17.35
C ARG A 336 -10.14 10.60 17.24
N ARG A 337 -9.52 10.87 18.38
CA ARG A 337 -8.08 11.02 18.51
C ARG A 337 -7.56 9.96 19.47
N ASN A 338 -6.32 9.53 19.24
CA ASN A 338 -5.62 8.75 20.25
C ASN A 338 -5.36 9.63 21.49
N ARG A 339 -4.81 9.03 22.55
CA ARG A 339 -4.57 9.73 23.83
C ARG A 339 -3.61 10.93 23.72
N GLN A 340 -2.92 11.08 22.59
CA GLN A 340 -1.97 12.16 22.31
C GLN A 340 -2.57 13.26 21.43
N GLY A 341 -3.85 13.14 21.09
CA GLY A 341 -4.52 14.09 20.24
C GLY A 341 -4.25 13.90 18.75
N TRP A 342 -3.60 12.82 18.31
CA TRP A 342 -3.50 12.52 16.87
C TRP A 342 -4.81 11.88 16.35
N PRO A 343 -5.36 12.33 15.22
CA PRO A 343 -6.54 11.72 14.61
C PRO A 343 -6.35 10.25 14.28
N THR A 344 -7.30 9.41 14.69
CA THR A 344 -7.31 7.97 14.40
C THR A 344 -8.44 7.59 13.46
N THR A 345 -9.64 8.07 13.76
CA THR A 345 -10.83 7.83 12.95
C THR A 345 -11.66 9.09 12.83
N TRP A 346 -12.38 9.21 11.72
CA TRP A 346 -13.46 10.17 11.54
C TRP A 346 -14.69 9.43 11.05
N SER A 347 -15.86 9.72 11.61
CA SER A 347 -17.13 9.14 11.16
C SER A 347 -18.23 10.17 11.04
N TRP A 348 -19.07 10.04 10.03
CA TRP A 348 -20.19 10.95 9.81
C TRP A 348 -21.35 10.29 9.07
N GLU A 349 -22.55 10.84 9.27
CA GLU A 349 -23.78 10.45 8.61
C GLU A 349 -24.50 11.69 8.07
N SER A 350 -25.06 11.60 6.87
CA SER A 350 -25.87 12.66 6.26
C SER A 350 -26.97 12.08 5.39
N GLY A 351 -28.17 12.69 5.43
CA GLY A 351 -29.24 12.42 4.46
C GLY A 351 -29.10 13.19 3.15
N ASP A 352 -28.19 14.16 3.09
CA ASP A 352 -27.91 14.97 1.89
C ASP A 352 -26.69 14.40 1.15
N ARG A 353 -26.93 13.87 -0.07
CA ARG A 353 -25.92 13.32 -0.97
C ARG A 353 -24.86 14.35 -1.34
N ALA A 354 -25.24 15.58 -1.66
CA ALA A 354 -24.32 16.61 -2.12
C ALA A 354 -23.38 17.04 -0.99
N ALA A 355 -23.94 17.31 0.19
CA ALA A 355 -23.14 17.62 1.39
C ALA A 355 -22.23 16.44 1.77
N PHE A 356 -22.73 15.20 1.66
CA PHE A 356 -21.96 14.00 1.94
C PHE A 356 -20.76 13.82 1.00
N VAL A 357 -21.01 13.83 -0.32
CA VAL A 357 -19.98 13.67 -1.35
C VAL A 357 -18.92 14.77 -1.23
N LYS A 358 -19.33 16.01 -0.98
CA LYS A 358 -18.43 17.14 -0.76
C LYS A 358 -17.48 16.88 0.42
N MET A 359 -17.99 16.46 1.57
CA MET A 359 -17.14 16.18 2.73
C MET A 359 -16.23 14.97 2.50
N VAL A 360 -16.75 13.87 1.97
CA VAL A 360 -15.95 12.66 1.72
C VAL A 360 -14.85 12.91 0.69
N SER A 361 -15.09 13.77 -0.31
CA SER A 361 -14.08 14.13 -1.31
C SER A 361 -12.82 14.75 -0.70
N ARG A 362 -12.88 15.33 0.50
CA ARG A 362 -11.68 15.82 1.23
C ARG A 362 -10.66 14.72 1.53
N PHE A 363 -11.13 13.49 1.64
CA PHE A 363 -10.33 12.32 1.98
C PHE A 363 -9.90 11.51 0.75
N SER A 364 -10.52 11.72 -0.42
CA SER A 364 -10.24 10.94 -1.64
C SER A 364 -9.74 11.77 -2.83
N SER A 365 -9.92 13.10 -2.80
CA SER A 365 -9.67 13.97 -3.95
C SER A 365 -8.19 14.23 -4.20
N ASN A 366 -7.90 14.61 -5.44
CA ASN A 366 -6.62 15.09 -5.93
C ASN A 366 -6.80 16.35 -6.81
N PHE A 367 -7.93 17.03 -6.69
CA PHE A 367 -8.26 18.20 -7.49
C PHE A 367 -7.35 19.38 -7.11
N ALA A 368 -6.55 19.86 -8.06
CA ALA A 368 -5.49 20.84 -7.82
C ALA A 368 -5.96 22.14 -7.13
N PRO A 369 -7.13 22.72 -7.47
CA PRO A 369 -7.65 23.90 -6.76
C PRO A 369 -7.90 23.68 -5.25
N LEU A 370 -8.02 22.44 -4.80
CA LEU A 370 -8.21 22.09 -3.39
C LEU A 370 -6.91 21.79 -2.65
N PHE A 371 -5.75 21.83 -3.33
CA PHE A 371 -4.46 21.61 -2.68
C PHE A 371 -4.25 22.60 -1.53
N GLY A 372 -3.85 22.08 -0.36
CA GLY A 372 -3.80 22.83 0.89
C GLY A 372 -4.98 22.56 1.84
N ARG A 373 -6.04 21.90 1.35
CA ARG A 373 -7.29 21.64 2.08
C ARG A 373 -7.69 20.16 2.13
N LEU A 374 -6.99 19.31 1.39
CA LEU A 374 -7.27 17.87 1.31
C LEU A 374 -6.50 17.11 2.39
N LEU A 375 -7.09 15.99 2.84
CA LEU A 375 -6.47 15.07 3.79
C LEU A 375 -6.08 13.74 3.14
N THR A 376 -6.32 13.56 1.84
CA THR A 376 -6.07 12.34 1.06
C THR A 376 -4.75 11.63 1.38
N PRO A 377 -3.58 12.29 1.45
CA PRO A 377 -2.31 11.61 1.74
C PRO A 377 -2.17 11.07 3.16
N LEU A 378 -3.05 11.47 4.08
CA LEU A 378 -3.04 11.08 5.49
C LEU A 378 -4.07 9.99 5.79
N VAL A 379 -4.88 9.62 4.80
CA VAL A 379 -5.90 8.60 4.91
C VAL A 379 -5.27 7.23 4.77
N ASN A 380 -5.60 6.34 5.70
CA ASN A 380 -5.23 4.93 5.65
C ASN A 380 -6.30 4.10 4.89
N GLY A 381 -7.58 4.35 5.17
CA GLY A 381 -8.68 3.67 4.51
C GLY A 381 -9.99 4.44 4.66
N ILE A 382 -10.90 4.25 3.71
CA ILE A 382 -12.21 4.90 3.64
C ILE A 382 -13.26 3.81 3.50
N ARG A 383 -14.29 3.85 4.33
CA ARG A 383 -15.50 3.04 4.15
C ARG A 383 -16.69 3.96 4.02
N VAL A 384 -17.46 3.79 2.95
CA VAL A 384 -18.66 4.57 2.66
C VAL A 384 -19.83 3.61 2.44
N SER A 385 -20.99 3.96 3.00
CA SER A 385 -22.25 3.27 2.79
C SER A 385 -23.31 4.27 2.37
N GLY A 386 -24.21 3.87 1.48
CA GLY A 386 -25.40 4.66 1.18
C GLY A 386 -26.09 4.24 -0.11
N PRO A 387 -27.22 4.89 -0.43
CA PRO A 387 -28.01 4.59 -1.62
C PRO A 387 -27.34 5.14 -2.89
N PHE A 388 -26.20 4.54 -3.25
CA PHE A 388 -25.49 4.76 -4.49
C PHE A 388 -25.99 3.75 -5.53
N GLN A 389 -26.62 4.28 -6.59
CA GLN A 389 -27.12 3.46 -7.69
C GLN A 389 -27.03 4.25 -9.01
N PRO A 390 -26.67 3.61 -10.14
CA PRO A 390 -26.72 4.26 -11.43
C PRO A 390 -28.16 4.44 -11.88
N GLY A 391 -28.48 5.58 -12.50
CA GLY A 391 -29.80 5.81 -13.10
C GLY A 391 -30.15 4.87 -14.26
N TRP A 392 -29.18 4.09 -14.76
CA TRP A 392 -29.39 3.09 -15.82
C TRP A 392 -29.53 1.66 -15.30
N ALA A 393 -29.28 1.39 -14.01
CA ALA A 393 -29.44 0.06 -13.44
C ALA A 393 -30.92 -0.31 -13.32
N SER A 394 -31.27 -1.54 -13.68
CA SER A 394 -32.65 -2.04 -13.60
C SER A 394 -33.07 -2.45 -12.19
N GLU A 395 -32.12 -2.92 -11.39
CA GLU A 395 -32.32 -3.42 -10.04
C GLU A 395 -31.20 -2.90 -9.12
N PRO A 396 -31.46 -2.67 -7.82
CA PRO A 396 -30.40 -2.41 -6.87
C PRO A 396 -29.52 -3.66 -6.71
N VAL A 397 -28.23 -3.44 -6.45
CA VAL A 397 -27.29 -4.54 -6.23
C VAL A 397 -26.64 -4.36 -4.87
N ASN A 398 -26.69 -5.41 -4.06
CA ASN A 398 -26.08 -5.44 -2.73
C ASN A 398 -24.61 -5.84 -2.85
N LEU A 399 -23.75 -4.85 -3.09
CA LEU A 399 -22.32 -5.04 -3.29
C LEU A 399 -21.51 -4.29 -2.24
N VAL A 400 -20.39 -4.89 -1.87
CA VAL A 400 -19.28 -4.21 -1.21
C VAL A 400 -18.16 -4.11 -2.25
N LEU A 401 -17.96 -2.94 -2.83
CA LEU A 401 -16.86 -2.69 -3.77
C LEU A 401 -15.60 -2.31 -2.99
N VAL A 402 -14.52 -3.03 -3.22
CA VAL A 402 -13.20 -2.75 -2.64
C VAL A 402 -12.30 -2.21 -3.74
N ASP A 403 -12.14 -0.89 -3.80
CA ASP A 403 -11.17 -0.21 -4.68
C ASP A 403 -9.86 -0.03 -3.90
N GLY A 404 -8.89 -0.89 -4.19
CA GLY A 404 -7.56 -0.86 -3.59
C GLY A 404 -6.55 -0.07 -4.44
N GLU A 405 -5.31 -0.01 -3.94
CA GLU A 405 -4.20 0.56 -4.69
C GLU A 405 -4.02 -0.17 -6.04
N GLY A 406 -3.82 0.60 -7.12
CA GLY A 406 -3.63 0.02 -8.45
C GLY A 406 -2.46 -0.96 -8.51
N LEU A 407 -2.55 -1.97 -9.39
CA LEU A 407 -1.44 -2.85 -9.71
C LEU A 407 -0.29 -1.98 -10.25
N GLY A 408 0.83 -1.94 -9.53
CA GLY A 408 1.95 -1.03 -9.82
C GLY A 408 2.46 -1.13 -11.27
N HIS A 409 3.15 -0.09 -11.73
CA HIS A 409 3.79 -0.08 -13.06
C HIS A 409 5.21 -0.63 -12.94
N THR A 410 5.39 -1.95 -12.96
CA THR A 410 6.71 -2.52 -13.20
C THR A 410 6.79 -3.02 -14.64
N PRO A 411 7.73 -2.49 -15.47
CA PRO A 411 7.91 -2.95 -16.84
C PRO A 411 8.52 -4.36 -16.95
N LYS A 412 8.85 -5.00 -15.82
CA LYS A 412 9.44 -6.35 -15.77
C LYS A 412 8.36 -7.39 -15.45
N SER A 413 8.28 -8.41 -16.30
CA SER A 413 7.29 -9.50 -16.39
C SER A 413 7.13 -10.43 -15.17
N VAL A 414 7.83 -10.16 -14.06
CA VAL A 414 7.87 -11.01 -12.86
C VAL A 414 7.79 -10.13 -11.61
N ALA A 415 6.68 -9.43 -11.42
CA ALA A 415 6.38 -8.74 -10.18
C ALA A 415 5.30 -9.52 -9.42
N ALA A 416 5.64 -10.03 -8.22
CA ALA A 416 4.64 -10.63 -7.35
C ALA A 416 3.59 -9.58 -6.95
N LEU A 417 2.34 -10.02 -6.81
CA LEU A 417 1.29 -9.22 -6.17
C LEU A 417 1.72 -8.88 -4.74
N SER A 418 1.42 -7.68 -4.25
CA SER A 418 1.73 -7.31 -2.86
C SER A 418 1.04 -8.27 -1.88
N THR A 419 1.57 -8.36 -0.66
CA THR A 419 0.95 -9.20 0.37
C THR A 419 -0.46 -8.75 0.73
N HIS A 420 -0.70 -7.44 0.71
CA HIS A 420 -2.03 -6.86 0.87
C HIS A 420 -3.03 -7.37 -0.18
N VAL A 421 -2.69 -7.24 -1.47
CA VAL A 421 -3.55 -7.71 -2.57
C VAL A 421 -3.76 -9.22 -2.51
N ALA A 422 -2.69 -9.99 -2.24
CA ALA A 422 -2.80 -11.44 -2.13
C ALA A 422 -3.73 -11.89 -0.99
N THR A 423 -3.75 -11.16 0.12
CA THR A 423 -4.65 -11.40 1.25
C THR A 423 -6.10 -11.07 0.87
N GLN A 424 -6.32 -9.91 0.23
CA GLN A 424 -7.65 -9.51 -0.23
C GLN A 424 -8.25 -10.51 -1.23
N LEU A 425 -7.45 -11.08 -2.14
CA LEU A 425 -7.92 -12.10 -3.09
C LEU A 425 -8.56 -13.33 -2.40
N GLN A 426 -8.11 -13.66 -1.19
CA GLN A 426 -8.67 -14.78 -0.42
C GLN A 426 -10.00 -14.40 0.23
N SER A 427 -10.12 -13.18 0.76
CA SER A 427 -11.26 -12.75 1.57
C SER A 427 -12.47 -12.28 0.76
N VAL A 428 -12.32 -12.03 -0.54
CA VAL A 428 -13.43 -11.53 -1.39
C VAL A 428 -14.18 -12.64 -2.12
N ASP A 429 -15.41 -12.30 -2.52
CA ASP A 429 -16.32 -13.21 -3.22
C ASP A 429 -16.12 -13.17 -4.73
N ALA A 430 -15.78 -11.99 -5.26
CA ALA A 430 -15.51 -11.77 -6.67
C ALA A 430 -14.32 -10.85 -6.89
N ILE A 431 -13.65 -11.01 -8.03
CA ILE A 431 -12.52 -10.19 -8.47
C ILE A 431 -12.90 -9.60 -9.82
N VAL A 432 -12.75 -8.29 -9.98
CA VAL A 432 -12.93 -7.60 -11.26
C VAL A 432 -11.58 -7.02 -11.66
N LEU A 433 -10.93 -7.66 -12.64
CA LEU A 433 -9.71 -7.16 -13.27
C LEU A 433 -10.08 -6.16 -14.37
N VAL A 434 -9.80 -4.90 -14.14
CA VAL A 434 -9.99 -3.80 -15.07
C VAL A 434 -8.72 -3.59 -15.88
N ASP A 435 -8.84 -3.68 -17.20
CA ASP A 435 -7.72 -3.57 -18.14
C ASP A 435 -8.04 -2.60 -19.28
N ASN A 436 -7.01 -1.95 -19.85
CA ASN A 436 -7.18 -0.99 -20.93
C ASN A 436 -7.26 -1.73 -22.28
N ALA A 437 -8.40 -1.68 -22.96
CA ALA A 437 -8.61 -2.34 -24.24
C ALA A 437 -7.72 -1.82 -25.38
N ALA A 438 -7.23 -0.58 -25.30
CA ALA A 438 -6.33 -0.01 -26.31
C ALA A 438 -4.91 -0.60 -26.21
N GLN A 439 -4.50 -1.04 -25.02
CA GLN A 439 -3.22 -1.71 -24.76
C GLN A 439 -3.45 -2.88 -23.79
N PRO A 440 -4.16 -3.93 -24.22
CA PRO A 440 -4.60 -4.98 -23.32
C PRO A 440 -3.43 -5.85 -22.86
N MET A 441 -3.59 -6.46 -21.70
CA MET A 441 -2.75 -7.53 -21.17
C MET A 441 -1.26 -7.16 -21.01
N GLN A 442 -1.01 -5.96 -20.48
CA GLN A 442 0.33 -5.52 -20.07
C GLN A 442 0.85 -6.31 -18.86
N ALA A 443 2.10 -6.06 -18.44
CA ALA A 443 2.80 -6.83 -17.40
C ALA A 443 2.01 -6.99 -16.08
N ALA A 444 1.35 -5.94 -15.61
CA ALA A 444 0.63 -5.97 -14.33
C ALA A 444 -0.70 -6.78 -14.38
N PRO A 445 -1.59 -6.60 -15.37
CA PRO A 445 -2.72 -7.52 -15.56
C PRO A 445 -2.29 -8.98 -15.73
N VAL A 446 -1.19 -9.24 -16.47
CA VAL A 446 -0.62 -10.59 -16.61
C VAL A 446 -0.18 -11.16 -15.27
N ALA A 447 0.53 -10.37 -14.45
CA ALA A 447 0.95 -10.79 -13.12
C ALA A 447 -0.26 -11.08 -12.20
N ALA A 448 -1.33 -10.29 -12.31
CA ALA A 448 -2.58 -10.56 -11.59
C ALA A 448 -3.24 -11.87 -12.04
N LEU A 449 -3.32 -12.14 -13.36
CA LEU A 449 -3.84 -13.41 -13.87
C LEU A 449 -3.03 -14.61 -13.37
N LYS A 450 -1.69 -14.52 -13.36
CA LYS A 450 -0.82 -15.55 -12.79
C LYS A 450 -1.09 -15.76 -11.31
N GLY A 451 -1.14 -14.67 -10.52
CA GLY A 451 -1.44 -14.71 -9.09
C GLY A 451 -2.81 -15.32 -8.78
N ILE A 452 -3.83 -14.99 -9.56
CA ILE A 452 -5.19 -15.52 -9.44
C ILE A 452 -5.24 -17.01 -9.78
N ALA A 453 -4.51 -17.45 -10.82
CA ALA A 453 -4.43 -18.86 -11.19
C ALA A 453 -3.73 -19.70 -10.11
N VAL A 454 -2.52 -19.30 -9.68
CA VAL A 454 -1.77 -20.08 -8.68
C VAL A 454 -2.45 -20.09 -7.30
N SER A 455 -3.26 -19.07 -6.99
CA SER A 455 -4.01 -19.02 -5.73
C SER A 455 -5.35 -19.75 -5.76
N GLY A 456 -5.71 -20.42 -6.86
CA GLY A 456 -7.00 -21.11 -6.99
C GLY A 456 -8.22 -20.19 -7.04
N ASN A 457 -8.03 -18.89 -7.31
CA ASN A 457 -9.10 -17.89 -7.30
C ASN A 457 -9.70 -17.62 -8.69
N ALA A 458 -9.32 -18.37 -9.71
CA ALA A 458 -9.77 -18.11 -11.08
C ALA A 458 -11.30 -18.17 -11.22
N GLY A 459 -12.00 -18.99 -10.43
CA GLY A 459 -13.48 -19.01 -10.40
C GLY A 459 -14.13 -17.68 -9.99
N LYS A 460 -13.41 -16.80 -9.28
CA LYS A 460 -13.89 -15.49 -8.82
C LYS A 460 -13.68 -14.36 -9.86
N LEU A 461 -12.88 -14.61 -10.90
CA LEU A 461 -12.38 -13.57 -11.82
C LEU A 461 -13.44 -13.07 -12.81
N HIS A 462 -13.50 -11.77 -13.02
CA HIS A 462 -14.23 -11.09 -14.08
C HIS A 462 -13.27 -10.11 -14.74
N ILE A 463 -13.33 -9.92 -16.06
CA ILE A 463 -12.46 -8.98 -16.76
C ILE A 463 -13.30 -7.89 -17.42
N VAL A 464 -12.95 -6.64 -17.14
CA VAL A 464 -13.58 -5.45 -17.74
C VAL A 464 -12.52 -4.71 -18.56
N PHE A 465 -12.67 -4.78 -19.88
CA PHE A 465 -11.85 -4.03 -20.82
C PHE A 465 -12.43 -2.63 -21.03
N THR A 466 -11.80 -1.62 -20.43
CA THR A 466 -12.18 -0.20 -20.53
C THR A 466 -11.55 0.45 -21.75
N HIS A 467 -11.86 1.73 -22.00
CA HIS A 467 -11.34 2.49 -23.15
C HIS A 467 -11.62 1.78 -24.50
N PHE A 468 -12.68 0.96 -24.56
CA PHE A 468 -12.99 0.19 -25.76
C PHE A 468 -13.37 1.08 -26.95
N ASP A 469 -13.84 2.30 -26.67
CA ASP A 469 -14.04 3.37 -27.65
C ASP A 469 -12.74 3.84 -28.33
N GLN A 470 -11.59 3.63 -27.67
CA GLN A 470 -10.26 3.97 -28.19
C GLN A 470 -9.62 2.85 -29.02
N VAL A 471 -10.22 1.65 -29.05
CA VAL A 471 -9.80 0.57 -29.96
C VAL A 471 -10.20 0.94 -31.38
N LYS A 472 -9.26 1.53 -32.12
CA LYS A 472 -9.44 2.08 -33.46
C LYS A 472 -8.45 1.45 -34.43
N GLY A 473 -8.88 1.27 -35.67
CA GLY A 473 -8.04 0.79 -36.77
C GLY A 473 -8.89 0.66 -38.03
N ASP A 474 -8.30 0.94 -39.19
CA ASP A 474 -9.01 0.86 -40.48
C ASP A 474 -9.53 -0.57 -40.77
N ASN A 475 -8.89 -1.57 -40.16
CA ASN A 475 -9.25 -2.98 -40.20
C ASN A 475 -10.22 -3.43 -39.09
N LEU A 476 -10.70 -2.53 -38.24
CA LEU A 476 -11.59 -2.82 -37.10
C LEU A 476 -12.94 -2.05 -37.18
N PRO A 477 -13.71 -2.24 -38.27
CA PRO A 477 -14.91 -1.44 -38.52
C PRO A 477 -16.06 -1.76 -37.56
N THR A 478 -16.15 -2.99 -37.05
CA THR A 478 -17.25 -3.41 -36.18
C THR A 478 -16.81 -3.60 -34.72
N PHE A 479 -17.81 -3.68 -33.83
CA PHE A 479 -17.59 -4.01 -32.41
C PHE A 479 -16.93 -5.39 -32.27
N THR A 480 -17.38 -6.38 -33.05
CA THR A 480 -16.87 -7.75 -33.02
C THR A 480 -15.42 -7.82 -33.50
N ASP A 481 -15.03 -7.05 -34.52
CA ASP A 481 -13.63 -7.02 -34.98
C ASP A 481 -12.71 -6.47 -33.88
N ARG A 482 -13.15 -5.41 -33.17
CA ARG A 482 -12.42 -4.83 -32.04
C ARG A 482 -12.33 -5.80 -30.86
N GLU A 483 -13.41 -6.52 -30.56
CA GLU A 483 -13.42 -7.57 -29.54
C GLU A 483 -12.39 -8.65 -29.88
N GLN A 484 -12.42 -9.19 -31.10
CA GLN A 484 -11.46 -10.21 -31.55
C GLN A 484 -10.02 -9.73 -31.50
N HIS A 485 -9.77 -8.45 -31.81
CA HIS A 485 -8.44 -7.86 -31.69
C HIS A 485 -7.92 -7.86 -30.25
N VAL A 486 -8.75 -7.47 -29.28
CA VAL A 486 -8.39 -7.53 -27.85
C VAL A 486 -8.16 -8.97 -27.41
N LEU A 487 -9.07 -9.88 -27.79
CA LEU A 487 -8.98 -11.30 -27.44
C LEU A 487 -7.73 -11.98 -28.01
N ALA A 488 -7.25 -11.60 -29.20
CA ALA A 488 -6.00 -12.12 -29.74
C ALA A 488 -4.79 -11.83 -28.81
N SER A 489 -4.79 -10.69 -28.13
CA SER A 489 -3.76 -10.35 -27.13
C SER A 489 -3.91 -11.21 -25.87
N VAL A 490 -5.15 -11.43 -25.42
CA VAL A 490 -5.46 -12.34 -24.30
C VAL A 490 -5.00 -13.76 -24.60
N GLU A 491 -5.24 -14.27 -25.80
CA GLU A 491 -4.84 -15.61 -26.24
C GLU A 491 -3.33 -15.84 -26.15
N ASN A 492 -2.53 -14.85 -26.56
CA ASN A 492 -1.07 -14.94 -26.47
C ASN A 492 -0.60 -14.99 -25.01
N VAL A 493 -1.24 -14.22 -24.14
CA VAL A 493 -0.94 -14.23 -22.70
C VAL A 493 -1.36 -15.53 -22.04
N LEU A 494 -2.54 -16.07 -22.36
CA LEU A 494 -3.00 -17.34 -21.82
C LEU A 494 -2.05 -18.49 -22.18
N LYS A 495 -1.55 -18.52 -23.43
CA LYS A 495 -0.51 -19.48 -23.85
C LYS A 495 0.78 -19.32 -23.05
N SER A 496 1.27 -18.08 -22.90
CA SER A 496 2.47 -17.82 -22.08
C SER A 496 2.29 -18.24 -20.62
N ILE A 497 1.11 -18.06 -20.04
CA ILE A 497 0.79 -18.55 -18.70
C ILE A 497 0.75 -20.09 -18.68
N GLY A 498 0.20 -20.71 -19.73
CA GLY A 498 0.20 -22.17 -19.90
C GLY A 498 1.60 -22.77 -19.98
N ASP A 499 2.53 -22.10 -20.67
CA ASP A 499 3.93 -22.52 -20.78
C ASP A 499 4.66 -22.46 -19.42
N GLU A 500 4.33 -21.48 -18.57
CA GLU A 500 4.99 -21.27 -17.27
C GLU A 500 4.33 -22.07 -16.12
N LEU A 501 3.01 -22.05 -16.02
CA LEU A 501 2.25 -22.66 -14.91
C LEU A 501 1.65 -24.02 -15.26
N GLY A 502 1.65 -24.38 -16.55
CA GLY A 502 1.10 -25.62 -17.08
C GLY A 502 -0.28 -25.45 -17.74
N PRO A 503 -0.74 -26.44 -18.52
CA PRO A 503 -1.97 -26.35 -19.31
C PRO A 503 -3.26 -26.16 -18.48
N ALA A 504 -3.25 -26.60 -17.22
CA ALA A 504 -4.40 -26.42 -16.32
C ALA A 504 -4.68 -24.94 -16.05
N ALA A 505 -3.64 -24.14 -15.79
CA ALA A 505 -3.77 -22.70 -15.56
C ALA A 505 -4.34 -21.98 -16.78
N GLU A 506 -3.83 -22.29 -17.98
CA GLU A 506 -4.36 -21.77 -19.24
C GLU A 506 -5.84 -22.10 -19.39
N ARG A 507 -6.21 -23.37 -19.23
CA ARG A 507 -7.57 -23.87 -19.43
C ARG A 507 -8.58 -23.18 -18.51
N VAL A 508 -8.24 -23.03 -17.23
CA VAL A 508 -9.13 -22.41 -16.24
C VAL A 508 -9.33 -20.93 -16.51
N LEU A 509 -8.24 -20.20 -16.77
CA LEU A 509 -8.33 -18.78 -17.09
C LEU A 509 -9.10 -18.56 -18.40
N ARG A 510 -8.83 -19.34 -19.44
CA ARG A 510 -9.54 -19.30 -20.72
C ARG A 510 -11.04 -19.49 -20.54
N ARG A 511 -11.44 -20.58 -19.88
CA ARG A 511 -12.85 -20.87 -19.58
C ARG A 511 -13.50 -19.69 -18.86
N ARG A 512 -12.82 -19.13 -17.86
CA ARG A 512 -13.38 -18.02 -17.10
C ARG A 512 -13.54 -16.76 -17.93
N ILE A 513 -12.56 -16.43 -18.77
CA ILE A 513 -12.59 -15.26 -19.65
C ILE A 513 -13.70 -15.40 -20.70
N ASP A 514 -13.96 -16.60 -21.20
CA ASP A 514 -15.07 -16.83 -22.12
C ASP A 514 -16.45 -16.58 -21.48
N GLN A 515 -16.58 -16.78 -20.16
CA GLN A 515 -17.83 -16.61 -19.42
C GLN A 515 -18.01 -15.20 -18.82
N ALA A 516 -16.92 -14.56 -18.38
CA ALA A 516 -16.96 -13.38 -17.52
C ALA A 516 -16.07 -12.24 -18.04
N ARG A 517 -16.20 -11.90 -19.33
CA ARG A 517 -15.54 -10.74 -19.96
C ARG A 517 -16.54 -9.68 -20.41
N TYR A 518 -16.14 -8.41 -20.26
CA TYR A 518 -16.98 -7.27 -20.59
C TYR A 518 -16.17 -6.17 -21.28
N PHE A 519 -16.77 -5.49 -22.26
CA PHE A 519 -16.12 -4.43 -23.02
C PHE A 519 -16.88 -3.11 -22.89
N VAL A 520 -16.25 -2.10 -22.29
CA VAL A 520 -16.89 -0.83 -21.92
C VAL A 520 -16.11 0.36 -22.48
N GLY A 521 -16.82 1.38 -22.95
CA GLY A 521 -16.22 2.60 -23.52
C GLY A 521 -17.04 3.84 -23.19
N GLY A 522 -16.39 5.01 -23.18
CA GLY A 522 -17.04 6.28 -22.85
C GLY A 522 -17.55 6.37 -21.40
N ILE A 523 -16.97 5.61 -20.48
CA ILE A 523 -17.39 5.51 -19.07
C ILE A 523 -16.93 6.70 -18.21
N GLN A 524 -16.11 7.60 -18.75
CA GLN A 524 -15.76 8.87 -18.10
C GLN A 524 -16.94 9.85 -18.08
N ASP A 525 -17.90 9.70 -18.99
CA ASP A 525 -19.09 10.54 -19.12
C ASP A 525 -20.34 9.82 -18.62
N GLN A 526 -21.45 10.54 -18.48
CA GLN A 526 -22.74 9.89 -18.29
C GLN A 526 -23.12 9.05 -19.51
N LEU A 527 -23.44 7.78 -19.26
CA LEU A 527 -23.84 6.86 -20.31
C LEU A 527 -25.24 7.20 -20.83
N ASN A 528 -25.32 7.54 -22.12
CA ASN A 528 -26.57 7.89 -22.78
C ASN A 528 -27.23 6.65 -23.43
N THR A 529 -28.37 6.23 -22.89
CA THR A 529 -29.17 5.09 -23.40
C THR A 529 -29.65 5.26 -24.84
N LYS A 530 -29.80 6.51 -25.32
CA LYS A 530 -30.23 6.80 -26.70
C LYS A 530 -29.12 6.63 -27.73
N ARG A 531 -27.85 6.67 -27.30
CA ARG A 531 -26.69 6.44 -28.18
C ARG A 531 -26.37 4.96 -28.20
N ARG A 532 -26.18 4.38 -29.40
CA ARG A 532 -25.86 2.95 -29.57
C ARG A 532 -24.63 2.50 -28.76
N ALA A 533 -23.60 3.34 -28.68
CA ALA A 533 -22.39 3.06 -27.88
C ALA A 533 -22.67 3.06 -26.37
N GLY A 534 -23.45 4.02 -25.88
CA GLY A 534 -23.86 4.09 -24.47
C GLY A 534 -24.75 2.91 -24.08
N SER A 535 -25.75 2.60 -24.90
CA SER A 535 -26.64 1.44 -24.68
C SER A 535 -25.88 0.11 -24.61
N ARG A 536 -24.87 -0.12 -25.47
CA ARG A 536 -24.02 -1.32 -25.40
C ARG A 536 -23.17 -1.37 -24.13
N THR A 537 -22.59 -0.25 -23.73
CA THR A 537 -21.80 -0.19 -22.50
C THR A 537 -22.67 -0.50 -21.27
N ILE A 538 -23.89 0.04 -21.24
CA ILE A 538 -24.88 -0.26 -20.19
C ILE A 538 -25.26 -1.75 -20.20
N GLU A 539 -25.46 -2.36 -21.37
CA GLU A 539 -25.73 -3.80 -21.50
C GLU A 539 -24.59 -4.65 -20.91
N GLN A 540 -23.35 -4.29 -21.20
CA GLN A 540 -22.16 -4.97 -20.68
C GLN A 540 -22.02 -4.80 -19.16
N LEU A 541 -22.27 -3.60 -18.62
CA LEU A 541 -22.25 -3.34 -17.18
C LEU A 541 -23.40 -4.05 -16.45
N ASN A 542 -24.61 -4.09 -17.02
CA ASN A 542 -25.73 -4.85 -16.45
C ASN A 542 -25.42 -6.36 -16.43
N ALA A 543 -24.80 -6.90 -17.48
CA ALA A 543 -24.38 -8.30 -17.50
C ALA A 543 -23.32 -8.61 -16.43
N LEU A 544 -22.37 -7.70 -16.20
CA LEU A 544 -21.42 -7.79 -15.09
C LEU A 544 -22.13 -7.78 -13.73
N LEU A 545 -22.97 -6.77 -13.47
CA LEU A 545 -23.70 -6.64 -12.21
C LEU A 545 -24.59 -7.85 -11.93
N THR A 546 -25.24 -8.38 -12.96
CA THR A 546 -26.07 -9.60 -12.85
C THR A 546 -25.26 -10.80 -12.41
N LEU A 547 -24.08 -11.03 -13.02
CA LEU A 547 -23.22 -12.16 -12.67
C LEU A 547 -22.59 -12.00 -11.28
N LEU A 548 -22.25 -10.77 -10.89
CA LEU A 548 -21.76 -10.47 -9.53
C LEU A 548 -22.83 -10.73 -8.47
N ALA A 549 -24.08 -10.34 -8.73
CA ALA A 549 -25.20 -10.55 -7.82
C ALA A 549 -25.61 -12.02 -7.72
N HIS A 550 -25.55 -12.74 -8.85
CA HIS A 550 -26.02 -14.12 -8.98
C HIS A 550 -24.90 -15.02 -9.55
N PRO A 551 -23.87 -15.34 -8.74
CA PRO A 551 -22.75 -16.16 -9.21
C PRO A 551 -23.18 -17.58 -9.56
N GLU A 552 -22.45 -18.20 -10.47
CA GLU A 552 -22.64 -19.61 -10.83
C GLU A 552 -22.48 -20.51 -9.60
N ARG A 553 -23.26 -21.60 -9.55
CA ARG A 553 -23.12 -22.59 -8.47
C ARG A 553 -21.75 -23.27 -8.57
N ALA A 554 -21.02 -23.31 -7.46
CA ALA A 554 -19.77 -24.04 -7.39
C ALA A 554 -19.96 -25.51 -7.79
N THR A 555 -19.05 -26.02 -8.61
CA THR A 555 -19.00 -27.44 -8.96
C THR A 555 -18.82 -28.26 -7.68
N GLN A 556 -19.66 -29.27 -7.47
CA GLN A 556 -19.50 -30.15 -6.32
C GLN A 556 -18.26 -31.02 -6.48
N ALA A 557 -17.39 -31.01 -5.47
CA ALA A 557 -16.37 -32.03 -5.32
C ALA A 557 -17.07 -33.36 -5.01
N GLY A 558 -16.93 -34.36 -5.87
CA GLY A 558 -17.41 -35.71 -5.62
C GLY A 558 -16.52 -36.43 -4.59
N PRO A 559 -16.58 -37.77 -4.48
CA PRO A 559 -15.96 -38.50 -3.37
C PRO A 559 -14.45 -38.79 -3.56
N SER A 560 -13.86 -38.45 -4.71
CA SER A 560 -12.46 -38.75 -4.97
C SER A 560 -11.53 -37.68 -4.38
N ARG A 561 -10.37 -38.08 -3.87
CA ARG A 561 -9.39 -37.18 -3.24
C ARG A 561 -7.98 -37.42 -3.77
N PRO A 562 -7.19 -36.36 -3.96
CA PRO A 562 -5.83 -36.49 -4.47
C PRO A 562 -4.90 -37.06 -3.41
N VAL A 563 -3.96 -37.89 -3.87
CA VAL A 563 -2.83 -38.38 -3.08
C VAL A 563 -1.55 -37.81 -3.69
N PHE A 564 -0.75 -37.15 -2.86
CA PHE A 564 0.47 -36.47 -3.26
C PHE A 564 1.70 -37.12 -2.63
N ASN A 565 2.86 -36.93 -3.26
CA ASN A 565 4.15 -37.38 -2.76
C ASN A 565 4.85 -36.28 -1.96
N ARG A 566 5.24 -36.58 -0.72
CA ARG A 566 5.98 -35.67 0.17
C ARG A 566 7.36 -35.29 -0.36
N MET A 567 8.00 -36.15 -1.15
CA MET A 567 9.28 -35.86 -1.82
C MET A 567 9.13 -34.74 -2.85
N ASN A 568 8.02 -34.73 -3.61
CA ASN A 568 7.76 -33.68 -4.60
C ASN A 568 7.58 -32.32 -3.93
N LEU A 569 6.94 -32.28 -2.76
CA LEU A 569 6.84 -31.06 -1.96
C LEU A 569 8.22 -30.56 -1.52
N SER A 570 9.09 -31.46 -1.09
CA SER A 570 10.46 -31.09 -0.68
C SER A 570 11.25 -30.48 -1.84
N LEU A 571 11.13 -31.03 -3.05
CA LEU A 571 11.73 -30.47 -4.26
C LEU A 571 11.15 -29.10 -4.62
N ALA A 572 9.82 -28.94 -4.52
CA ALA A 572 9.12 -27.68 -4.77
C ALA A 572 9.62 -26.56 -3.84
N VAL A 573 9.79 -26.85 -2.55
CA VAL A 573 10.31 -25.88 -1.56
C VAL A 573 11.75 -25.49 -1.87
N VAL A 574 12.60 -26.46 -2.25
CA VAL A 574 14.00 -26.19 -2.62
C VAL A 574 14.07 -25.27 -3.84
N GLU A 575 13.26 -25.52 -4.87
CA GLU A 575 13.28 -24.73 -6.09
C GLU A 575 12.73 -23.31 -5.84
N ALA A 576 11.66 -23.18 -5.04
CA ALA A 576 11.12 -21.89 -4.64
C ALA A 576 12.16 -21.04 -3.89
N ALA A 577 12.87 -21.63 -2.93
CA ALA A 577 13.91 -20.94 -2.17
C ALA A 577 15.08 -20.50 -3.07
N LYS A 578 15.52 -21.36 -4.00
CA LYS A 578 16.58 -21.00 -4.97
C LYS A 578 16.17 -19.81 -5.84
N ALA A 579 14.98 -19.86 -6.43
CA ALA A 579 14.47 -18.78 -7.28
C ALA A 579 14.40 -17.44 -6.52
N PHE A 580 13.92 -17.46 -5.28
CA PHE A 580 13.90 -16.30 -4.40
C PHE A 580 15.31 -15.74 -4.16
N HIS A 581 16.27 -16.59 -3.76
CA HIS A 581 17.65 -16.18 -3.48
C HIS A 581 18.36 -15.62 -4.71
N THR A 582 18.25 -16.28 -5.87
CA THR A 582 18.87 -15.83 -7.13
C THR A 582 18.39 -14.45 -7.55
N ARG A 583 17.09 -14.16 -7.39
CA ARG A 583 16.53 -12.84 -7.66
C ARG A 583 17.06 -11.80 -6.68
N TRP A 584 16.98 -12.08 -5.39
CA TRP A 584 17.30 -11.10 -4.35
C TRP A 584 18.80 -10.80 -4.20
N ARG A 585 19.68 -11.78 -4.45
CA ARG A 585 21.12 -11.53 -4.53
C ARG A 585 21.48 -10.61 -5.71
N GLY A 586 20.73 -10.72 -6.81
CA GLY A 586 20.78 -9.78 -7.93
C GLY A 586 20.37 -8.36 -7.55
N LEU A 587 19.16 -8.20 -6.99
CA LEU A 587 18.64 -6.90 -6.56
C LEU A 587 19.53 -6.21 -5.52
N LEU A 588 20.16 -6.97 -4.64
CA LEU A 588 21.10 -6.48 -3.63
C LEU A 588 22.51 -6.21 -4.18
N GLY A 589 22.79 -6.54 -5.45
CA GLY A 589 24.09 -6.35 -6.09
C GLY A 589 25.19 -7.27 -5.57
N LEU A 590 24.85 -8.38 -4.93
CA LEU A 590 25.81 -9.37 -4.43
C LEU A 590 26.21 -10.37 -5.52
N GLU A 591 25.31 -10.64 -6.47
CA GLU A 591 25.53 -11.47 -7.64
C GLU A 591 25.05 -10.74 -8.90
N TYR A 592 25.68 -10.99 -10.04
CA TYR A 592 25.21 -10.42 -11.31
C TYR A 592 23.96 -11.18 -11.80
N ASN A 593 22.85 -10.46 -11.93
CA ASN A 593 21.61 -10.99 -12.52
C ASN A 593 21.00 -9.95 -13.46
N PRO A 594 20.94 -10.20 -14.79
CA PRO A 594 20.41 -9.22 -15.75
C PRO A 594 18.89 -9.02 -15.61
N GLU A 595 18.15 -10.03 -15.16
CA GLU A 595 16.70 -9.96 -14.94
C GLU A 595 16.39 -9.16 -13.66
N ALA A 596 17.26 -9.27 -12.65
CA ALA A 596 17.17 -8.61 -11.35
C ALA A 596 18.45 -7.80 -11.05
N SER A 597 18.62 -6.68 -11.75
CA SER A 597 19.76 -5.77 -11.59
C SER A 597 19.83 -5.10 -10.22
N LYS A 598 21.04 -4.75 -9.76
CA LYS A 598 21.29 -4.00 -8.50
C LYS A 598 20.35 -2.78 -8.40
N GLU A 599 19.65 -2.70 -7.28
CA GLU A 599 18.79 -1.58 -6.90
C GLU A 599 19.59 -0.48 -6.19
N HIS A 600 19.11 0.76 -6.27
CA HIS A 600 19.76 1.89 -5.62
C HIS A 600 19.71 1.77 -4.09
N TRP A 601 20.81 2.10 -3.40
CA TRP A 601 20.96 1.86 -1.96
C TRP A 601 19.87 2.55 -1.11
N THR A 602 19.40 3.74 -1.53
CA THR A 602 18.32 4.46 -0.84
C THR A 602 17.02 3.66 -0.80
N ARG A 603 16.71 2.91 -1.86
CA ARG A 603 15.52 2.06 -1.94
C ARG A 603 15.64 0.83 -1.05
N VAL A 604 16.82 0.22 -0.99
CA VAL A 604 17.12 -0.89 -0.06
C VAL A 604 17.07 -0.41 1.40
N LYS A 605 17.60 0.78 1.70
CA LYS A 605 17.51 1.40 3.03
C LYS A 605 16.05 1.72 3.40
N ALA A 606 15.26 2.20 2.45
CA ALA A 606 13.83 2.46 2.64
C ALA A 606 13.02 1.17 2.91
N LEU A 607 13.34 0.06 2.23
CA LEU A 607 12.77 -1.26 2.49
C LEU A 607 13.13 -1.77 3.89
N THR A 608 14.44 -1.81 4.20
CA THR A 608 14.94 -2.31 5.50
C THR A 608 14.33 -1.54 6.68
N ARG A 609 14.14 -0.23 6.56
CA ARG A 609 13.46 0.59 7.57
C ARG A 609 12.03 0.12 7.84
N ARG A 610 11.24 -0.10 6.78
CA ARG A 610 9.83 -0.47 6.88
C ARG A 610 9.64 -1.81 7.56
N LEU A 611 10.48 -2.78 7.22
CA LEU A 611 10.52 -4.10 7.86
C LEU A 611 11.05 -4.04 9.30
N ALA A 612 12.04 -3.17 9.58
CA ALA A 612 12.59 -2.96 10.92
C ALA A 612 11.59 -2.32 11.91
N GLU A 613 10.82 -1.32 11.46
CA GLU A 613 9.74 -0.68 12.23
C GLU A 613 8.47 -1.55 12.23
N GLY A 614 8.33 -2.44 11.25
CA GLY A 614 7.23 -3.40 11.17
C GLY A 614 5.90 -2.78 10.71
N TRP A 615 5.91 -1.68 9.96
CA TRP A 615 4.67 -1.05 9.44
C TRP A 615 4.30 -1.52 8.03
N SER A 616 5.28 -1.95 7.23
CA SER A 616 5.09 -2.49 5.87
C SER A 616 6.10 -3.61 5.60
N ASP A 617 5.75 -4.55 4.73
CA ASP A 617 6.63 -5.63 4.26
C ASP A 617 7.20 -5.39 2.85
N GLU A 618 6.92 -4.24 2.25
CA GLU A 618 7.38 -3.85 0.92
C GLU A 618 7.75 -2.36 0.79
N TYR A 619 8.51 -2.06 -0.26
CA TYR A 619 8.79 -0.71 -0.73
C TYR A 619 8.85 -0.67 -2.26
N ASP A 620 7.85 -0.02 -2.89
CA ASP A 620 7.75 0.10 -4.35
C ASP A 620 7.74 -1.27 -5.06
N ASN A 621 8.78 -1.62 -5.81
CA ASN A 621 8.93 -2.93 -6.46
C ASN A 621 9.67 -3.97 -5.60
N LEU A 622 10.17 -3.58 -4.42
CA LEU A 622 10.92 -4.44 -3.51
C LEU A 622 9.95 -5.12 -2.53
N LYS A 623 9.66 -6.40 -2.79
CA LYS A 623 8.60 -7.16 -2.10
C LYS A 623 9.08 -8.53 -1.62
N PRO A 624 10.00 -8.62 -0.64
CA PRO A 624 10.65 -9.88 -0.30
C PRO A 624 9.67 -10.94 0.21
N VAL A 625 8.72 -10.53 1.06
CA VAL A 625 7.68 -11.43 1.59
C VAL A 625 6.78 -11.94 0.45
N ALA A 626 6.41 -11.05 -0.46
CA ALA A 626 5.51 -11.38 -1.56
C ALA A 626 6.17 -12.23 -2.64
N ASP A 627 7.44 -11.98 -2.94
CA ASP A 627 8.25 -12.77 -3.89
C ASP A 627 8.44 -14.20 -3.35
N LEU A 628 8.82 -14.38 -2.08
CA LEU A 628 8.94 -15.72 -1.48
C LEU A 628 7.61 -16.48 -1.56
N ARG A 629 6.52 -15.81 -1.16
CA ARG A 629 5.18 -16.39 -1.21
C ARG A 629 4.83 -16.83 -2.63
N TYR A 630 5.04 -15.96 -3.62
CA TYR A 630 4.75 -16.28 -5.02
C TYR A 630 5.55 -17.48 -5.52
N HIS A 631 6.85 -17.56 -5.21
CA HIS A 631 7.68 -18.70 -5.61
C HIS A 631 7.22 -20.01 -4.95
N LEU A 632 6.87 -19.98 -3.65
CA LEU A 632 6.31 -21.14 -2.96
C LEU A 632 4.95 -21.56 -3.56
N GLN A 633 4.04 -20.60 -3.74
CA GLN A 633 2.71 -20.84 -4.33
C GLN A 633 2.82 -21.45 -5.72
N MET A 634 3.70 -20.93 -6.57
CA MET A 634 3.86 -21.41 -7.93
C MET A 634 4.38 -22.86 -7.96
N GLN A 635 5.41 -23.17 -7.16
CA GLN A 635 5.97 -24.52 -7.11
C GLN A 635 4.99 -25.53 -6.47
N VAL A 636 4.29 -25.13 -5.40
CA VAL A 636 3.25 -25.97 -4.79
C VAL A 636 2.07 -26.16 -5.75
N TYR A 637 1.63 -25.12 -6.45
CA TYR A 637 0.59 -25.22 -7.47
C TYR A 637 0.96 -26.25 -8.55
N GLN A 638 2.17 -26.17 -9.10
CA GLN A 638 2.66 -27.13 -10.11
C GLN A 638 2.66 -28.58 -9.59
N MET A 639 3.01 -28.79 -8.32
CA MET A 639 2.90 -30.09 -7.66
C MET A 639 1.44 -30.54 -7.53
N LEU A 640 0.53 -29.66 -7.09
CA LEU A 640 -0.89 -29.98 -6.94
C LEU A 640 -1.56 -30.40 -8.26
N GLN A 641 -1.12 -29.84 -9.38
CA GLN A 641 -1.61 -30.24 -10.72
C GLN A 641 -1.22 -31.67 -11.12
N ARG A 642 -0.35 -32.35 -10.35
CA ARG A 642 0.11 -33.72 -10.63
C ARG A 642 0.00 -34.62 -9.40
N PRO A 643 -1.23 -34.95 -8.94
CA PRO A 643 -1.42 -35.99 -7.93
C PRO A 643 -0.82 -37.32 -8.42
N GLU A 644 -0.24 -38.11 -7.51
CA GLU A 644 0.26 -39.45 -7.87
C GLU A 644 -0.89 -40.39 -8.24
N ARG A 645 -1.99 -40.27 -7.49
CA ARG A 645 -3.21 -41.06 -7.68
C ARG A 645 -4.40 -40.36 -7.05
N TRP A 646 -5.58 -40.90 -7.33
CA TRP A 646 -6.86 -40.49 -6.75
C TRP A 646 -7.44 -41.63 -5.92
N SER A 647 -7.97 -41.33 -4.73
CA SER A 647 -8.43 -42.33 -3.75
C SER A 647 -9.58 -43.21 -4.27
N SER A 648 -10.50 -42.62 -5.04
CA SER A 648 -11.75 -43.25 -5.48
C SER A 648 -11.87 -43.34 -7.01
N GLY A 649 -10.73 -43.43 -7.71
CA GLY A 649 -10.65 -43.32 -9.17
C GLY A 649 -10.52 -41.88 -9.67
N GLU A 650 -10.08 -41.69 -10.91
CA GLU A 650 -9.86 -40.34 -11.45
C GLU A 650 -11.20 -39.62 -11.64
N PRO A 651 -11.41 -38.44 -10.99
CA PRO A 651 -12.63 -37.67 -11.16
C PRO A 651 -12.71 -37.03 -12.56
N GLY A 652 -13.90 -36.54 -12.92
CA GLY A 652 -14.05 -35.76 -14.15
C GLY A 652 -13.23 -34.47 -14.11
N GLU A 653 -12.87 -33.93 -15.27
CA GLU A 653 -11.97 -32.76 -15.38
C GLU A 653 -12.45 -31.51 -14.64
N ASP A 654 -13.77 -31.30 -14.54
CA ASP A 654 -14.36 -30.16 -13.80
C ASP A 654 -14.30 -30.37 -12.28
N GLU A 655 -14.55 -31.61 -11.82
CA GLU A 655 -14.47 -31.99 -10.41
C GLU A 655 -13.01 -31.96 -9.93
N LYS A 656 -12.10 -32.50 -10.74
CA LYS A 656 -10.65 -32.43 -10.53
C LYS A 656 -10.19 -31.00 -10.31
N GLN A 657 -10.57 -30.10 -11.20
CA GLN A 657 -10.17 -28.70 -11.11
C GLN A 657 -10.75 -28.03 -9.86
N ALA A 658 -12.04 -28.26 -9.55
CA ALA A 658 -12.68 -27.70 -8.37
C ALA A 658 -11.97 -28.12 -7.07
N ILE A 659 -11.56 -29.39 -6.95
CA ILE A 659 -10.82 -29.90 -5.80
C ILE A 659 -9.43 -29.24 -5.70
N LEU A 660 -8.69 -29.18 -6.81
CA LEU A 660 -7.34 -28.61 -6.82
C LEU A 660 -7.33 -27.10 -6.58
N ASP A 661 -8.31 -26.36 -7.11
CA ASP A 661 -8.44 -24.91 -6.87
C ASP A 661 -8.75 -24.63 -5.41
N ALA A 662 -9.66 -25.40 -4.78
CA ALA A 662 -9.98 -25.26 -3.37
C ALA A 662 -8.77 -25.56 -2.45
N LEU A 663 -8.00 -26.61 -2.77
CA LEU A 663 -6.73 -26.89 -2.10
C LEU A 663 -5.72 -25.75 -2.27
N SER A 664 -5.55 -25.25 -3.49
CA SER A 664 -4.60 -24.17 -3.78
C SER A 664 -4.96 -22.87 -3.06
N ASN A 665 -6.26 -22.59 -2.94
CA ASN A 665 -6.80 -21.45 -2.19
C ASN A 665 -6.50 -21.55 -0.69
N ALA A 666 -6.80 -22.71 -0.08
CA ALA A 666 -6.55 -22.94 1.34
C ALA A 666 -5.05 -22.96 1.69
N ILE A 667 -4.22 -23.63 0.86
CA ILE A 667 -2.75 -23.62 1.01
C ILE A 667 -2.20 -22.21 0.87
N THR A 668 -2.69 -21.43 -0.09
CA THR A 668 -2.28 -20.03 -0.27
C THR A 668 -2.47 -19.22 1.00
N SER A 669 -3.60 -19.38 1.68
CA SER A 669 -3.89 -18.66 2.93
C SER A 669 -2.86 -18.98 4.02
N ARG A 670 -2.50 -20.26 4.19
CA ARG A 670 -1.43 -20.68 5.13
C ARG A 670 -0.05 -20.15 4.73
N LEU A 671 0.26 -20.11 3.43
CA LEU A 671 1.54 -19.60 2.94
C LEU A 671 1.68 -18.08 3.13
N VAL A 672 0.60 -17.29 3.04
CA VAL A 672 0.63 -15.84 3.34
C VAL A 672 1.10 -15.61 4.78
N GLU A 673 0.47 -16.28 5.74
CA GLU A 673 0.82 -16.16 7.16
C GLU A 673 2.26 -16.63 7.43
N LEU A 674 2.64 -17.77 6.84
CA LEU A 674 3.97 -18.36 7.02
C LEU A 674 5.09 -17.45 6.51
N THR A 675 4.96 -16.88 5.31
CA THR A 675 6.03 -16.04 4.76
C THR A 675 6.12 -14.70 5.46
N GLN A 676 5.01 -14.11 5.90
CA GLN A 676 5.02 -12.92 6.76
C GLN A 676 5.78 -13.22 8.07
N ARG A 677 5.39 -14.27 8.79
CA ARG A 677 6.05 -14.66 10.04
C ARG A 677 7.56 -14.83 9.86
N ARG A 678 7.98 -15.56 8.83
CA ARG A 678 9.40 -15.90 8.62
C ARG A 678 10.28 -14.80 8.07
N LEU A 679 9.78 -13.97 7.14
CA LEU A 679 10.58 -12.91 6.51
C LEU A 679 10.36 -11.51 7.10
N ARG A 680 9.39 -11.32 8.00
CA ARG A 680 9.14 -10.05 8.68
C ARG A 680 9.34 -10.15 10.18
N ASP A 681 8.63 -11.06 10.85
CA ASP A 681 8.53 -11.03 12.31
C ASP A 681 9.70 -11.74 13.01
N GLU A 682 10.00 -12.98 12.63
CA GLU A 682 11.08 -13.78 13.24
C GLU A 682 12.49 -13.19 12.97
N VAL A 683 12.64 -12.48 11.86
CA VAL A 683 13.91 -11.89 11.39
C VAL A 683 13.96 -10.38 11.55
N ARG A 684 13.05 -9.78 12.33
CA ARG A 684 12.97 -8.32 12.52
C ARG A 684 14.28 -7.70 13.00
N HIS A 685 15.03 -8.41 13.86
CA HIS A 685 16.35 -7.95 14.29
C HIS A 685 17.36 -7.88 13.14
N GLY A 686 17.36 -8.84 12.21
CA GLY A 686 18.22 -8.77 11.02
C GLY A 686 17.90 -7.55 10.14
N TRP A 687 16.61 -7.21 10.01
CA TRP A 687 16.19 -5.98 9.33
C TRP A 687 16.67 -4.71 10.04
N GLN A 688 16.59 -4.68 11.37
CA GLN A 688 17.11 -3.58 12.19
C GLN A 688 18.61 -3.43 11.99
N ASP A 689 19.38 -4.51 12.14
CA ASP A 689 20.83 -4.50 11.97
C ASP A 689 21.25 -4.02 10.58
N ALA A 690 20.53 -4.45 9.53
CA ALA A 690 20.76 -3.98 8.17
C ALA A 690 20.45 -2.48 8.00
N TYR A 691 19.35 -1.98 8.59
CA TYR A 691 18.99 -0.56 8.53
C TYR A 691 20.01 0.33 9.25
N LEU A 692 20.56 -0.15 10.37
CA LEU A 692 21.52 0.59 11.19
C LEU A 692 22.91 0.76 10.55
N GLN A 693 23.20 0.07 9.45
CA GLN A 693 24.48 0.19 8.75
C GLN A 693 24.67 1.59 8.16
N LYS A 694 25.82 2.19 8.44
CA LYS A 694 26.21 3.54 8.02
C LYS A 694 27.70 3.66 7.71
N GLY A 695 28.04 4.67 6.91
CA GLY A 695 29.41 5.06 6.60
C GLY A 695 30.00 4.29 5.42
N PRO A 696 31.29 4.47 5.13
CA PRO A 696 31.91 3.85 3.96
C PRO A 696 31.73 2.33 3.93
N GLY A 697 31.24 1.81 2.80
CA GLY A 697 30.99 0.38 2.59
C GLY A 697 29.70 -0.17 3.23
N SER A 698 28.89 0.66 3.90
CA SER A 698 27.68 0.20 4.59
C SER A 698 26.65 -0.42 3.66
N THR A 699 26.57 0.05 2.40
CA THR A 699 25.66 -0.50 1.39
C THR A 699 25.94 -1.98 1.11
N TYR A 700 27.21 -2.36 1.00
CA TYR A 700 27.60 -3.75 0.84
C TYR A 700 27.36 -4.57 2.12
N VAL A 701 27.70 -4.01 3.30
CA VAL A 701 27.47 -4.68 4.58
C VAL A 701 25.97 -4.90 4.83
N ARG A 702 25.13 -3.92 4.52
CA ARG A 702 23.66 -3.99 4.57
C ARG A 702 23.14 -5.10 3.68
N ALA A 703 23.55 -5.13 2.41
CA ALA A 703 23.17 -6.20 1.47
C ALA A 703 23.55 -7.59 2.02
N ARG A 704 24.77 -7.74 2.55
CA ARG A 704 25.22 -8.99 3.14
C ARG A 704 24.40 -9.40 4.37
N LEU A 705 24.13 -8.47 5.29
CA LEU A 705 23.30 -8.74 6.48
C LEU A 705 21.88 -9.15 6.10
N ILE A 706 21.28 -8.53 5.08
CA ILE A 706 19.96 -8.95 4.59
C ILE A 706 20.02 -10.41 4.13
N VAL A 707 21.05 -10.82 3.39
CA VAL A 707 21.16 -12.23 2.99
C VAL A 707 21.38 -13.14 4.20
N THR A 708 22.35 -12.86 5.06
CA THR A 708 22.76 -13.80 6.12
C THR A 708 21.83 -13.83 7.33
N GLU A 709 21.33 -12.67 7.76
CA GLU A 709 20.52 -12.54 8.97
C GLU A 709 19.01 -12.59 8.70
N VAL A 710 18.59 -12.35 7.45
CA VAL A 710 17.17 -12.38 7.08
C VAL A 710 16.88 -13.54 6.13
N TYR A 711 17.47 -13.58 4.94
CA TYR A 711 17.04 -14.53 3.90
C TYR A 711 17.51 -15.97 4.17
N ASP A 712 18.75 -16.15 4.64
CA ASP A 712 19.28 -17.46 5.01
C ASP A 712 18.62 -18.03 6.28
N ARG A 713 17.97 -17.18 7.10
CA ARG A 713 17.22 -17.62 8.30
C ARG A 713 15.74 -17.83 8.02
N GLY A 714 15.10 -16.89 7.32
CA GLY A 714 13.67 -16.90 7.05
C GLY A 714 13.26 -17.75 5.84
N ALA A 715 14.16 -17.92 4.86
CA ALA A 715 13.93 -18.70 3.65
C ALA A 715 15.19 -19.47 3.21
N PRO A 716 15.77 -20.30 4.08
CA PRO A 716 16.97 -21.05 3.74
C PRO A 716 16.72 -22.00 2.56
N ILE A 717 17.74 -22.18 1.71
CA ILE A 717 17.71 -23.24 0.68
C ILE A 717 17.98 -24.58 1.38
N PRO A 718 17.02 -25.53 1.43
CA PRO A 718 17.24 -26.83 2.06
C PRO A 718 18.36 -27.62 1.35
N THR A 719 19.21 -28.29 2.12
CA THR A 719 20.32 -29.11 1.62
C THR A 719 20.30 -30.51 2.24
N VAL A 720 21.11 -31.42 1.69
CA VAL A 720 21.22 -32.82 2.19
C VAL A 720 21.75 -32.87 3.64
N THR A 721 22.55 -31.88 4.05
CA THR A 721 23.03 -31.70 5.43
C THR A 721 22.38 -30.46 6.03
N ALA A 722 21.06 -30.53 6.25
CA ALA A 722 20.27 -29.38 6.65
C ALA A 722 20.64 -28.85 8.04
N SER A 723 20.87 -27.54 8.17
CA SER A 723 20.92 -26.83 9.45
C SER A 723 19.56 -26.92 10.18
N PRO A 724 19.50 -26.65 11.51
CA PRO A 724 18.22 -26.61 12.24
C PRO A 724 17.17 -25.71 11.58
N ASP A 725 17.58 -24.53 11.08
CA ASP A 725 16.70 -23.59 10.38
C ASP A 725 16.24 -24.12 9.00
N GLN A 726 17.13 -24.79 8.25
CA GLN A 726 16.77 -25.45 6.98
C GLN A 726 15.71 -26.55 7.19
N ASN A 727 15.86 -27.34 8.24
CA ASN A 727 14.88 -28.35 8.62
C ASN A 727 13.56 -27.71 9.04
N ARG A 728 13.61 -26.60 9.79
CA ARG A 728 12.43 -25.87 10.24
C ARG A 728 11.66 -25.28 9.07
N PHE A 729 12.32 -24.63 8.10
CA PHE A 729 11.64 -24.05 6.93
C PHE A 729 10.88 -25.09 6.11
N LEU A 730 11.55 -26.19 5.76
CA LEU A 730 10.92 -27.29 5.05
C LEU A 730 9.77 -27.91 5.85
N HIS A 731 9.95 -28.10 7.16
CA HIS A 731 8.91 -28.64 8.03
C HIS A 731 7.68 -27.73 8.08
N ASP A 732 7.83 -26.43 8.34
CA ASP A 732 6.69 -25.51 8.43
C ASP A 732 5.91 -25.42 7.11
N VAL A 733 6.59 -25.44 5.95
CA VAL A 733 5.89 -25.48 4.65
C VAL A 733 5.20 -26.84 4.45
N ALA A 734 5.87 -27.94 4.79
CA ALA A 734 5.29 -29.27 4.68
C ALA A 734 4.06 -29.44 5.58
N GLU A 735 4.12 -28.94 6.80
CA GLU A 735 3.02 -28.92 7.78
C GLU A 735 1.85 -28.10 7.26
N ALA A 736 2.10 -26.87 6.78
CA ALA A 736 1.07 -26.01 6.20
C ALA A 736 0.33 -26.68 5.02
N VAL A 737 1.04 -27.45 4.19
CA VAL A 737 0.44 -28.19 3.06
C VAL A 737 -0.25 -29.48 3.53
N ASP A 738 0.37 -30.26 4.42
CA ASP A 738 -0.16 -31.53 4.94
C ASP A 738 -1.46 -31.30 5.74
N GLU A 739 -1.51 -30.25 6.56
CA GLU A 739 -2.73 -29.85 7.28
C GLU A 739 -3.89 -29.58 6.33
N VAL A 740 -3.68 -28.74 5.31
CA VAL A 740 -4.73 -28.42 4.33
C VAL A 740 -5.11 -29.64 3.51
N VAL A 741 -4.14 -30.44 3.06
CA VAL A 741 -4.44 -31.66 2.30
C VAL A 741 -5.31 -32.61 3.15
N ARG A 742 -5.07 -32.73 4.45
CA ARG A 742 -5.91 -33.52 5.38
C ARG A 742 -7.27 -32.91 5.66
N GLU A 743 -7.36 -31.59 5.82
CA GLU A 743 -8.64 -30.87 5.98
C GLU A 743 -9.60 -31.16 4.82
N PHE A 744 -9.04 -31.42 3.62
CA PHE A 744 -9.77 -31.77 2.42
C PHE A 744 -9.87 -33.29 2.16
N ASP A 745 -9.58 -34.15 3.14
CA ASP A 745 -9.56 -35.62 3.03
C ASP A 745 -8.57 -36.20 2.00
N GLY A 746 -7.58 -35.40 1.57
CA GLY A 746 -6.46 -35.86 0.74
C GLY A 746 -5.36 -36.52 1.57
N ASN A 747 -4.31 -37.01 0.90
CA ASN A 747 -3.16 -37.61 1.58
C ASN A 747 -1.82 -37.10 1.01
N LEU A 748 -0.83 -36.91 1.88
CA LEU A 748 0.55 -36.57 1.54
C LEU A 748 1.49 -37.67 2.05
N GLU A 749 1.80 -38.62 1.17
CA GLU A 749 2.54 -39.87 1.45
C GLU A 749 4.07 -39.67 1.37
#